data_AF-A0A1G2M5W7-F1
#
_entry.id   AF-A0A1G2M5W7-F1
#
_cell.length_a   1.000
_cell.length_b   1.000
_cell.length_c   1.000
_cell.angle_alpha   90.00
_cell.angle_beta   90.00
_cell.angle_gamma   90.00
#
_symmetry.space_group_name_H-M   'P 1'
#
loop_
_entity.id
_entity.type
_entity.pdbx_description
1 polymer ?
#
loop_
_entity_poly.entity_id
_entity_poly.type
_entity_poly.pdbx_seq_one_letter_code
_entity_poly.pdbx_strand_id
1 'polypeptide(L)'
;MKTNKFLEYAVFSGLLLALFIPFIVSTQYFFPFITGKNFAFRIITELVFGTWIILAIRSVNFRPKMSWLGGALGLFLVIMTIADLLSPNPMKSFWSNFERMEGLVTLLHLAAYFFVASSVLNSEKRWERFFQTSVGVSVIIGIYGLFQLAGVFAINQGGVRLDGTLGNAAYLAAFMLLNFFVALFLLVRSRKSKPWRFVYGAVMLLQLFILYKTETRGAALGLFGGVLVSMLLLALLSHKSFYRKLGISIFVGLIAIGGILMGLKNTDFVRNNSTLTRLTSISFSEAGPRFMVWNMAWQGFKERPVFGWGQESFNYVFNKYYDPSMYAQEQWFDRTHNVFFDWMIAGGALGLLAYLSLFLLALYYIWKQGEINFSIKKLFGRLFQITKGAEINYLLEKSVLTGLLAGYFFQNLFVFDNITSYLVFFSILAYVHSISGWQIKFLTRERAIETGRAKHFFVSIAVLATAFLVYRLNVPAMHASSQLIQALSPQTAGPEANLTHFKSALSYNSFGNPEAREQLAQGALQVIFAQSVALNVKQEYYDFAFAELQRQLTDTPFDARYHLFMGSFLNRARNYDAALPFLEKAVELSPSKQTIIFELGSAYLNKGDTAKALATLKHAFELEENFKEARIIYAVALIYSKDFKSADTLLAPLVGTSLEFDDRIVQAYNAAGRFTTVIGLLEKRVAHDTLDPQARFALAGAHLSAGNRAKAVSVLAQTAKDIPSQKDQADYYIREIQAGRNP
;
A
#
# COMPACT_ATOMS: atom_id res chain seq x y z
N MET A 1 19.88 43.12 0.52
CA MET A 1 19.53 42.55 1.83
C MET A 1 18.05 42.16 1.97
N LYS A 2 17.09 43.01 1.57
CA LYS A 2 15.63 42.70 1.64
C LYS A 2 15.21 41.45 0.86
N THR A 3 15.69 41.27 -0.37
CA THR A 3 15.36 40.09 -1.22
C THR A 3 15.83 38.76 -0.63
N ASN A 4 17.02 38.71 -0.01
CA ASN A 4 17.53 37.46 0.57
C ASN A 4 16.71 37.04 1.79
N LYS A 5 16.30 37.99 2.64
CA LYS A 5 15.39 37.72 3.75
C LYS A 5 14.03 37.22 3.25
N PHE A 6 13.50 37.82 2.19
CA PHE A 6 12.24 37.36 1.57
C PHE A 6 12.35 35.89 1.09
N LEU A 7 13.39 35.56 0.31
CA LEU A 7 13.62 34.19 -0.18
C LEU A 7 13.80 33.19 0.96
N GLU A 8 14.53 33.58 2.01
CA GLU A 8 14.71 32.77 3.20
C GLU A 8 13.38 32.48 3.93
N TYR A 9 12.53 33.49 4.12
CA TYR A 9 11.20 33.30 4.69
C TYR A 9 10.30 32.47 3.78
N ALA A 10 10.38 32.64 2.45
CA ALA A 10 9.62 31.84 1.50
C ALA A 10 9.99 30.35 1.59
N VAL A 11 11.29 30.03 1.63
CA VAL A 11 11.76 28.63 1.80
C VAL A 11 11.35 28.08 3.16
N PHE A 12 11.54 28.85 4.23
CA PHE A 12 11.14 28.42 5.58
C PHE A 12 9.64 28.16 5.69
N SER A 13 8.80 29.05 5.16
CA SER A 13 7.35 28.87 5.13
C SER A 13 6.93 27.69 4.26
N GLY A 14 7.58 27.46 3.12
CA GLY A 14 7.31 26.28 2.28
C GLY A 14 7.66 24.96 2.97
N LEU A 15 8.78 24.91 3.71
CA LEU A 15 9.11 23.74 4.55
C LEU A 15 8.06 23.50 5.65
N LEU A 16 7.53 24.56 6.26
CA LEU A 16 6.43 24.42 7.22
C LEU A 16 5.14 23.98 6.54
N LEU A 17 4.83 24.50 5.34
CA LEU A 17 3.65 24.11 4.57
C LEU A 17 3.66 22.62 4.22
N ALA A 18 4.82 22.03 3.95
CA ALA A 18 4.94 20.59 3.72
C ALA A 18 4.43 19.75 4.91
N LEU A 19 4.55 20.25 6.15
CA LEU A 19 4.03 19.55 7.33
C LEU A 19 2.49 19.46 7.35
N PHE A 20 1.77 20.27 6.57
CA PHE A 20 0.31 20.27 6.50
C PHE A 20 -0.24 19.31 5.43
N ILE A 21 0.61 18.67 4.64
CA ILE A 21 0.23 17.66 3.62
C ILE A 21 -0.69 16.55 4.17
N PRO A 22 -0.53 16.04 5.41
CA PRO A 22 -1.44 15.04 5.97
C PRO A 22 -2.93 15.44 5.95
N PHE A 23 -3.26 16.74 5.89
CA PHE A 23 -4.65 17.22 5.81
C PHE A 23 -5.27 17.11 4.40
N ILE A 24 -4.48 16.88 3.36
CA ILE A 24 -4.97 16.90 1.98
C ILE A 24 -5.69 15.59 1.68
N VAL A 25 -7.01 15.65 1.49
CA VAL A 25 -7.83 14.56 0.95
C VAL A 25 -8.53 15.11 -0.29
N SER A 26 -8.33 14.48 -1.45
CA SER A 26 -8.84 15.02 -2.72
C SER A 26 -9.62 13.97 -3.49
N THR A 27 -10.94 14.12 -3.53
CA THR A 27 -11.85 13.29 -4.33
C THR A 27 -11.79 13.61 -5.83
N GLN A 28 -11.06 14.65 -6.21
CA GLN A 28 -10.86 15.03 -7.62
C GLN A 28 -9.82 14.16 -8.33
N TYR A 29 -9.04 13.38 -7.58
CA TYR A 29 -8.00 12.51 -8.10
C TYR A 29 -8.26 11.04 -7.72
N PHE A 30 -7.80 10.13 -8.57
CA PHE A 30 -7.78 8.69 -8.29
C PHE A 30 -6.96 8.42 -7.01
N PHE A 31 -7.44 7.56 -6.10
CA PHE A 31 -6.91 7.39 -4.73
C PHE A 31 -6.91 8.68 -3.88
N PRO A 32 -8.05 9.03 -3.25
CA PRO A 32 -8.25 10.35 -2.64
C PRO A 32 -7.34 10.65 -1.45
N PHE A 33 -6.84 9.60 -0.78
CA PHE A 33 -5.96 9.73 0.37
C PHE A 33 -4.47 9.78 0.01
N ILE A 34 -4.08 9.50 -1.25
CA ILE A 34 -2.67 9.36 -1.65
C ILE A 34 -2.28 10.38 -2.71
N THR A 35 -2.96 10.38 -3.86
CA THR A 35 -2.51 11.10 -5.06
C THR A 35 -2.40 12.61 -4.83
N GLY A 36 -3.42 13.22 -4.24
CA GLY A 36 -3.42 14.67 -3.93
C GLY A 36 -2.30 15.07 -2.96
N LYS A 37 -1.99 14.23 -1.97
CA LYS A 37 -0.91 14.48 -0.99
C LYS A 37 0.46 14.46 -1.67
N ASN A 38 0.68 13.48 -2.54
CA ASN A 38 1.95 13.32 -3.24
C ASN A 38 2.19 14.43 -4.27
N PHE A 39 1.17 14.85 -5.04
CA PHE A 39 1.30 16.01 -5.91
C PHE A 39 1.61 17.29 -5.11
N ALA A 40 0.91 17.51 -4.00
CA ALA A 40 1.20 18.65 -3.13
C ALA A 40 2.63 18.60 -2.59
N PHE A 41 3.11 17.43 -2.15
CA PHE A 41 4.49 17.25 -1.70
C PHE A 41 5.51 17.59 -2.79
N ARG A 42 5.34 17.04 -3.99
CA ARG A 42 6.24 17.26 -5.13
C ARG A 42 6.29 18.75 -5.48
N ILE A 43 5.14 19.37 -5.70
CA ILE A 43 5.03 20.80 -6.06
C ILE A 43 5.64 21.70 -4.98
N ILE A 44 5.28 21.50 -3.70
CA ILE A 44 5.84 22.30 -2.60
C ILE A 44 7.36 22.15 -2.57
N THR A 45 7.86 20.92 -2.70
CA THR A 45 9.30 20.63 -2.67
C THR A 45 10.04 21.23 -3.87
N GLU A 46 9.49 21.16 -5.07
CA GLU A 46 10.06 21.76 -6.29
C GLU A 46 10.14 23.29 -6.18
N LEU A 47 9.07 23.95 -5.71
CA LEU A 47 9.04 25.39 -5.50
C LEU A 47 10.04 25.83 -4.41
N VAL A 48 10.09 25.08 -3.32
CA VAL A 48 11.02 25.32 -2.19
C VAL A 48 12.47 25.10 -2.62
N PHE A 49 12.75 24.04 -3.39
CA PHE A 49 14.07 23.73 -3.92
C PHE A 49 14.54 24.76 -4.94
N GLY A 50 13.67 25.17 -5.88
CA GLY A 50 13.95 26.25 -6.83
C GLY A 50 14.27 27.58 -6.14
N THR A 51 13.46 27.95 -5.15
CA THR A 51 13.68 29.14 -4.33
C THR A 51 14.98 29.05 -3.53
N TRP A 52 15.31 27.86 -3.02
CA TRP A 52 16.56 27.60 -2.31
C TRP A 52 17.78 27.68 -3.23
N ILE A 53 17.71 27.22 -4.48
CA ILE A 53 18.79 27.39 -5.47
C ILE A 53 19.09 28.88 -5.65
N ILE A 54 18.05 29.70 -5.84
CA ILE A 54 18.17 31.16 -5.95
C ILE A 54 18.82 31.73 -4.68
N LEU A 55 18.42 31.29 -3.50
CA LEU A 55 18.98 31.73 -2.22
C LEU A 55 20.46 31.33 -2.07
N ALA A 56 20.82 30.10 -2.44
CA ALA A 56 22.18 29.53 -2.35
C ALA A 56 23.16 30.18 -3.35
N ILE A 57 22.67 30.59 -4.52
CA ILE A 57 23.44 31.41 -5.48
C ILE A 57 23.73 32.79 -4.89
N ARG A 58 22.74 33.38 -4.20
CA ARG A 58 22.81 34.75 -3.67
C ARG A 58 23.51 34.88 -2.32
N SER A 59 23.62 33.79 -1.55
CA SER A 59 24.15 33.79 -0.19
C SER A 59 24.84 32.47 0.14
N VAL A 60 26.14 32.54 0.46
CA VAL A 60 26.99 31.39 0.78
C VAL A 60 26.51 30.65 2.03
N ASN A 61 25.87 31.35 2.96
CA ASN A 61 25.40 30.79 4.24
C ASN A 61 24.29 29.74 4.10
N PHE A 62 23.60 29.68 2.96
CA PHE A 62 22.51 28.73 2.69
C PHE A 62 22.90 27.63 1.70
N ARG A 63 24.18 27.58 1.28
CA ARG A 63 24.69 26.50 0.44
C ARG A 63 24.74 25.19 1.24
N PRO A 64 24.59 24.04 0.56
CA PRO A 64 24.51 22.76 1.24
C PRO A 64 25.83 22.46 1.97
N LYS A 65 25.71 21.92 3.18
CA LYS A 65 26.83 21.33 3.92
C LYS A 65 27.03 19.88 3.46
N MET A 66 28.18 19.30 3.79
CA MET A 66 28.37 17.86 3.63
C MET A 66 28.51 17.16 4.97
N SER A 67 27.97 15.95 5.02
CA SER A 67 28.25 14.98 6.07
C SER A 67 28.30 13.59 5.45
N TRP A 68 28.87 12.61 6.15
CA TRP A 68 28.82 11.22 5.68
C TRP A 68 27.37 10.74 5.53
N LEU A 69 26.43 11.28 6.32
CA LEU A 69 25.00 11.00 6.17
C LEU A 69 24.43 11.59 4.86
N GLY A 70 24.85 12.79 4.48
CA GLY A 70 24.48 13.37 3.18
C GLY A 70 25.09 12.59 2.00
N GLY A 71 26.34 12.12 2.15
CA GLY A 71 26.99 11.24 1.18
C GLY A 71 26.31 9.88 1.05
N ALA A 72 25.88 9.29 2.16
CA ALA A 72 25.13 8.03 2.18
C ALA A 72 23.77 8.16 1.48
N LEU A 73 23.06 9.28 1.69
CA LEU A 73 21.83 9.57 0.94
C LEU A 73 22.10 9.69 -0.55
N GLY A 74 23.18 10.39 -0.96
CA GLY A 74 23.58 10.47 -2.36
C GLY A 74 23.92 9.09 -2.96
N LEU A 75 24.67 8.27 -2.24
CA LEU A 75 25.00 6.90 -2.66
C LEU A 75 23.76 6.02 -2.80
N PHE A 76 22.82 6.13 -1.85
CA PHE A 76 21.53 5.44 -1.91
C PHE A 76 20.76 5.81 -3.18
N LEU A 77 20.66 7.10 -3.52
CA LEU A 77 20.00 7.53 -4.75
C LEU A 77 20.68 6.99 -6.01
N VAL A 78 22.02 6.98 -6.06
CA VAL A 78 22.77 6.43 -7.21
C VAL A 78 22.49 4.94 -7.37
N ILE A 79 22.56 4.17 -6.28
CA ILE A 79 22.27 2.73 -6.29
C ILE A 79 20.84 2.49 -6.75
N MET A 80 19.87 3.22 -6.21
CA MET A 80 18.47 3.07 -6.59
C MET A 80 18.21 3.48 -8.04
N THR A 81 18.87 4.53 -8.53
CA THR A 81 18.78 4.93 -9.94
C THR A 81 19.28 3.82 -10.85
N ILE A 82 20.41 3.20 -10.53
CA ILE A 82 20.94 2.06 -11.30
C ILE A 82 19.99 0.87 -11.23
N ALA A 83 19.49 0.53 -10.04
CA ALA A 83 18.54 -0.56 -9.83
C ALA A 83 17.24 -0.36 -10.64
N ASP A 84 16.69 0.84 -10.65
CA ASP A 84 15.47 1.18 -11.37
C ASP A 84 15.67 1.15 -12.90
N LEU A 85 16.85 1.55 -13.40
CA LEU A 85 17.19 1.40 -14.82
C LEU A 85 17.33 -0.06 -15.26
N LEU A 86 17.68 -0.96 -14.33
CA LEU A 86 17.83 -2.40 -14.57
C LEU A 86 16.54 -3.19 -14.25
N SER A 87 15.46 -2.50 -13.88
CA SER A 87 14.20 -3.15 -13.50
C SER A 87 13.47 -3.73 -14.72
N PRO A 88 12.55 -4.70 -14.53
CA PRO A 88 11.70 -5.18 -15.60
C PRO A 88 10.79 -4.10 -16.22
N ASN A 89 10.51 -3.03 -15.47
CA ASN A 89 9.79 -1.86 -15.97
C ASN A 89 10.39 -0.56 -15.39
N PRO A 90 11.40 0.02 -16.07
CA PRO A 90 12.08 1.22 -15.58
C PRO A 90 11.16 2.43 -15.44
N MET A 91 10.12 2.55 -16.28
CA MET A 91 9.18 3.66 -16.21
C MET A 91 8.33 3.60 -14.94
N LYS A 92 7.85 2.40 -14.57
CA LYS A 92 7.13 2.19 -13.31
C LYS A 92 8.05 2.37 -12.11
N SER A 93 9.29 1.90 -12.14
CA SER A 93 10.25 2.14 -11.04
C SER A 93 10.58 3.62 -10.86
N PHE A 94 10.68 4.36 -11.96
CA PHE A 94 10.95 5.80 -11.95
C PHE A 94 9.77 6.61 -11.40
N TRP A 95 8.55 6.38 -11.91
CA TRP A 95 7.37 7.20 -11.58
C TRP A 95 6.51 6.65 -10.43
N SER A 96 6.48 5.33 -10.27
CA SER A 96 5.42 4.55 -9.59
C SER A 96 4.07 4.75 -10.28
N ASN A 97 2.98 4.71 -9.52
CA ASN A 97 1.60 4.71 -9.98
C ASN A 97 0.76 5.64 -9.07
N PHE A 98 -0.54 5.81 -9.29
CA PHE A 98 -1.38 6.69 -8.45
C PHE A 98 -1.62 6.11 -7.05
N GLU A 99 -1.61 4.79 -6.89
CA GLU A 99 -1.84 4.15 -5.60
C GLU A 99 -0.75 4.46 -4.56
N ARG A 100 0.50 4.59 -5.00
CA ARG A 100 1.67 4.77 -4.14
C ARG A 100 2.39 6.09 -4.38
N MET A 101 2.70 6.39 -5.63
CA MET A 101 3.57 7.49 -6.05
C MET A 101 4.95 7.47 -5.36
N GLU A 102 5.54 6.29 -5.14
CA GLU A 102 6.78 6.10 -4.35
C GLU A 102 8.03 5.80 -5.19
N GLY A 103 8.02 6.04 -6.50
CA GLY A 103 9.16 5.75 -7.38
C GLY A 103 10.36 6.66 -7.15
N LEU A 104 11.40 6.52 -7.99
CA LEU A 104 12.62 7.33 -7.93
C LEU A 104 12.35 8.84 -7.85
N VAL A 105 11.32 9.33 -8.55
CA VAL A 105 10.90 10.74 -8.47
C VAL A 105 10.67 11.16 -7.02
N THR A 106 9.98 10.36 -6.21
CA THR A 106 9.72 10.70 -4.81
C THR A 106 10.99 10.65 -3.95
N LEU A 107 11.91 9.70 -4.21
CA LEU A 107 13.22 9.69 -3.56
C LEU A 107 14.06 10.94 -3.86
N LEU A 108 14.04 11.41 -5.12
CA LEU A 108 14.71 12.65 -5.53
C LEU A 108 14.12 13.87 -4.81
N HIS A 109 12.79 13.93 -4.67
CA HIS A 109 12.13 14.99 -3.90
C HIS A 109 12.47 14.93 -2.41
N LEU A 110 12.50 13.74 -1.80
CA LEU A 110 12.91 13.58 -0.40
C LEU A 110 14.36 14.02 -0.17
N ALA A 111 15.24 13.77 -1.13
CA ALA A 111 16.62 14.25 -1.08
C ALA A 111 16.72 15.77 -1.24
N ALA A 112 16.00 16.34 -2.20
CA ALA A 112 15.89 17.80 -2.37
C ALA A 112 15.38 18.46 -1.08
N TYR A 113 14.29 17.92 -0.52
CA TYR A 113 13.72 18.33 0.77
C TYR A 113 14.77 18.28 1.89
N PHE A 114 15.49 17.17 2.03
CA PHE A 114 16.53 16.99 3.04
C PHE A 114 17.63 18.06 2.96
N PHE A 115 18.15 18.33 1.76
CA PHE A 115 19.21 19.32 1.58
C PHE A 115 18.72 20.74 1.83
N VAL A 116 17.49 21.08 1.41
CA VAL A 116 16.89 22.40 1.67
C VAL A 116 16.63 22.59 3.17
N ALA A 117 15.98 21.62 3.81
CA ALA A 117 15.66 21.66 5.23
C ALA A 117 16.92 21.82 6.08
N SER A 118 17.95 21.00 5.82
CA SER A 118 19.20 21.05 6.57
C SER A 118 20.03 22.33 6.34
N SER A 119 19.85 22.99 5.20
CA SER A 119 20.54 24.25 4.87
C SER A 119 19.84 25.49 5.42
N VAL A 120 18.50 25.53 5.43
CA VAL A 120 17.72 26.71 5.83
C VAL A 120 17.30 26.69 7.31
N LEU A 121 17.06 25.50 7.87
CA LEU A 121 16.85 25.32 9.31
C LEU A 121 18.22 25.30 10.01
N ASN A 122 18.93 26.43 9.94
CA ASN A 122 20.32 26.54 10.40
C ASN A 122 20.46 26.99 11.87
N SER A 123 19.38 27.04 12.63
CA SER A 123 19.39 27.40 14.05
C SER A 123 18.45 26.54 14.87
N GLU A 124 18.77 26.36 16.16
CA GLU A 124 17.97 25.57 17.08
C GLU A 124 16.53 26.08 17.17
N LYS A 125 16.34 27.40 17.23
CA LYS A 125 15.01 28.03 17.27
C LYS A 125 14.16 27.72 16.04
N ARG A 126 14.76 27.58 14.86
CA ARG A 126 14.05 27.21 13.64
C ARG A 126 13.63 25.75 13.65
N TRP A 127 14.52 24.85 14.07
CA TRP A 127 14.18 23.45 14.25
C TRP A 127 13.10 23.24 15.32
N GLU A 128 13.19 23.97 16.44
CA GLU A 128 12.18 23.92 17.48
C GLU A 128 10.80 24.33 16.95
N ARG A 129 10.71 25.45 16.21
CA ARG A 129 9.47 25.87 15.55
C ARG A 129 8.95 24.85 14.56
N PHE A 130 9.83 24.29 13.73
CA PHE A 130 9.48 23.27 12.76
C PHE A 130 8.88 22.02 13.44
N PHE A 131 9.53 21.51 14.47
CA PHE A 131 9.03 20.36 15.23
C PHE A 131 7.77 20.67 16.02
N GLN A 132 7.64 21.88 16.58
CA GLN A 132 6.40 22.35 17.21
C GLN A 132 5.24 22.38 16.21
N THR A 133 5.49 22.82 14.97
CA THR A 133 4.49 22.77 13.90
C THR A 133 4.10 21.33 13.56
N SER A 134 5.06 20.40 13.43
CA SER A 134 4.77 18.98 13.18
C SER A 134 3.90 18.38 14.29
N VAL A 135 4.24 18.65 15.55
CA VAL A 135 3.45 18.21 16.70
C VAL A 135 2.07 18.85 16.70
N GLY A 136 1.95 20.14 16.38
CA GLY A 136 0.66 20.83 16.24
C GLY A 136 -0.23 20.22 15.16
N VAL A 137 0.33 19.87 14.00
CA VAL A 137 -0.38 19.12 12.95
C VAL A 137 -0.88 17.78 13.49
N SER A 138 -0.05 17.03 14.23
CA SER A 138 -0.46 15.75 14.81
C SER A 138 -1.60 15.88 15.84
N VAL A 139 -1.68 16.99 16.56
CA VAL A 139 -2.81 17.25 17.47
C VAL A 139 -4.10 17.41 16.68
N ILE A 140 -4.09 18.18 15.59
CA ILE A 140 -5.28 18.40 14.75
C ILE A 140 -5.75 17.08 14.13
N ILE A 141 -4.84 16.24 13.61
CA ILE A 141 -5.20 14.90 13.11
C ILE A 141 -5.71 14.01 14.25
N GLY A 142 -5.12 14.09 15.43
CA GLY A 142 -5.60 13.36 16.61
C GLY A 142 -7.03 13.74 16.98
N ILE A 143 -7.35 15.04 16.98
CA ILE A 143 -8.71 15.55 17.21
C ILE A 143 -9.66 15.08 16.11
N TYR A 144 -9.25 15.12 14.84
CA TYR A 144 -10.03 14.55 13.74
C TYR A 144 -10.35 13.07 13.99
N GLY A 145 -9.37 12.30 14.48
CA GLY A 145 -9.57 10.91 14.87
C GLY A 145 -10.56 10.73 16.04
N LEU A 146 -10.58 11.65 17.01
CA LEU A 146 -11.61 11.65 18.06
C LEU A 146 -13.01 11.86 17.48
N PHE A 147 -13.16 12.74 16.48
CA PHE A 147 -14.44 12.93 15.79
C PHE A 147 -14.87 11.71 14.98
N GLN A 148 -13.93 10.97 14.39
CA GLN A 148 -14.25 9.67 13.77
C GLN A 148 -14.78 8.65 14.79
N LEU A 149 -14.14 8.57 15.97
CA LEU A 149 -14.62 7.70 17.06
C LEU A 149 -15.98 8.12 17.62
N ALA A 150 -16.29 9.42 17.57
CA ALA A 150 -17.59 9.96 17.95
C ALA A 150 -18.67 9.79 16.86
N GLY A 151 -18.35 9.16 15.72
CA GLY A 151 -19.28 8.96 14.60
C GLY A 151 -19.59 10.22 13.79
N VAL A 152 -18.86 11.32 14.01
CA VAL A 152 -19.04 12.58 13.26
C VAL A 152 -18.44 12.48 11.85
N PHE A 153 -17.32 11.77 11.73
CA PHE A 153 -16.66 11.51 10.44
C PHE A 153 -16.58 10.01 10.18
N ALA A 154 -16.64 9.62 8.91
CA ALA A 154 -16.53 8.21 8.53
C ALA A 154 -15.12 7.66 8.78
N ILE A 155 -15.07 6.41 9.24
CA ILE A 155 -13.84 5.60 9.28
C ILE A 155 -13.79 4.80 7.98
N ASN A 156 -12.80 5.06 7.14
CA ASN A 156 -12.74 4.50 5.78
C ASN A 156 -12.13 3.10 5.76
N GLN A 157 -11.35 2.73 6.78
CA GLN A 157 -10.76 1.39 6.90
C GLN A 157 -11.67 0.42 7.66
N GLY A 158 -12.72 -0.04 6.97
CA GLY A 158 -13.62 -1.10 7.47
C GLY A 158 -14.45 -0.68 8.69
N GLY A 159 -14.66 0.62 8.91
CA GLY A 159 -15.52 1.16 9.97
C GLY A 159 -15.00 1.05 11.41
N VAL A 160 -13.94 0.29 11.66
CA VAL A 160 -13.47 -0.04 13.02
C VAL A 160 -12.09 0.55 13.32
N ARG A 161 -11.19 0.61 12.32
CA ARG A 161 -9.79 1.00 12.54
C ARG A 161 -9.58 2.46 12.18
N LEU A 162 -9.17 3.24 13.18
CA LEU A 162 -8.99 4.67 13.02
C LEU A 162 -7.91 4.99 11.99
N ASP A 163 -8.23 5.80 11.00
CA ASP A 163 -7.39 6.09 9.83
C ASP A 163 -7.15 7.58 9.57
N GLY A 164 -7.93 8.47 10.19
CA GLY A 164 -7.81 9.92 10.04
C GLY A 164 -7.90 10.38 8.59
N THR A 165 -7.33 11.55 8.31
CA THR A 165 -7.18 12.06 6.93
C THR A 165 -6.12 11.30 6.13
N LEU A 166 -5.47 10.30 6.71
CA LEU A 166 -4.46 9.47 6.03
C LEU A 166 -5.10 8.27 5.31
N GLY A 167 -6.36 7.94 5.59
CA GLY A 167 -7.12 6.89 4.90
C GLY A 167 -6.61 5.46 5.13
N ASN A 168 -5.63 5.30 6.02
CA ASN A 168 -5.13 4.00 6.46
C ASN A 168 -4.62 4.10 7.90
N ALA A 169 -5.05 3.19 8.75
CA ALA A 169 -4.69 3.14 10.17
C ALA A 169 -3.20 2.90 10.39
N ALA A 170 -2.52 2.16 9.51
CA ALA A 170 -1.08 1.93 9.62
C ALA A 170 -0.28 3.22 9.36
N TYR A 171 -0.75 4.04 8.41
CA TYR A 171 -0.19 5.35 8.11
C TYR A 171 -0.39 6.34 9.26
N LEU A 172 -1.61 6.40 9.81
CA LEU A 172 -1.91 7.22 10.99
C LEU A 172 -1.04 6.80 12.19
N ALA A 173 -0.89 5.50 12.41
CA ALA A 173 -0.10 4.97 13.52
C ALA A 173 1.39 5.32 13.40
N ALA A 174 1.98 5.19 12.21
CA ALA A 174 3.37 5.58 11.94
C ALA A 174 3.59 7.08 12.19
N PHE A 175 2.64 7.91 11.73
CA PHE A 175 2.70 9.36 11.91
C PHE A 175 2.59 9.77 13.39
N MET A 176 1.69 9.14 14.16
CA MET A 176 1.56 9.37 15.60
C MET A 176 2.78 8.87 16.38
N LEU A 177 3.34 7.72 16.00
CA LEU A 177 4.55 7.16 16.59
C LEU A 177 5.74 8.13 16.47
N LEU A 178 6.00 8.64 15.26
CA LEU A 178 7.11 9.56 15.04
C LEU A 178 6.88 10.88 15.79
N ASN A 179 5.67 11.45 15.73
CA ASN A 179 5.36 12.71 16.43
C ASN A 179 5.32 12.56 17.96
N PHE A 180 5.07 11.36 18.50
CA PHE A 180 5.23 11.08 19.93
C PHE A 180 6.69 11.28 20.38
N PHE A 181 7.66 10.74 19.63
CA PHE A 181 9.06 10.96 19.96
C PHE A 181 9.51 12.40 19.70
N VAL A 182 8.96 13.09 18.70
CA VAL A 182 9.22 14.53 18.49
C VAL A 182 8.67 15.36 19.66
N ALA A 183 7.46 15.07 20.14
CA ALA A 183 6.89 15.73 21.33
C ALA A 183 7.71 15.43 22.59
N LEU A 184 8.17 14.19 22.76
CA LEU A 184 9.07 13.80 23.86
C LEU A 184 10.42 14.53 23.78
N PHE A 185 10.98 14.70 22.57
CA PHE A 185 12.20 15.46 22.34
C PHE A 185 12.04 16.93 22.74
N LEU A 186 10.93 17.56 22.35
CA LEU A 186 10.60 18.93 22.77
C LEU A 186 10.39 19.04 24.27
N LEU A 187 9.68 18.09 24.89
CA LEU A 187 9.44 18.04 26.34
C LEU A 187 10.76 18.00 27.12
N VAL A 188 11.72 17.19 26.68
CA VAL A 188 13.05 17.07 27.30
C VAL A 188 13.85 18.37 27.20
N ARG A 189 13.65 19.15 26.14
CA ARG A 189 14.29 20.47 25.94
C ARG A 189 13.64 21.59 26.75
N SER A 190 12.33 21.57 26.94
CA SER A 190 11.59 22.63 27.65
C SER A 190 11.71 22.59 29.19
N ARG A 191 12.87 22.18 29.74
CA ARG A 191 13.06 21.99 31.20
C ARG A 191 12.76 23.25 32.02
N LYS A 192 13.03 24.43 31.47
CA LYS A 192 12.85 25.72 32.14
C LYS A 192 11.42 26.26 32.07
N SER A 193 10.56 25.75 31.18
CA SER A 193 9.19 26.25 31.01
C SER A 193 8.16 25.21 31.45
N LYS A 194 7.59 25.40 32.65
CA LYS A 194 6.59 24.47 33.21
C LYS A 194 5.34 24.32 32.32
N PRO A 195 4.72 25.39 31.75
CA PRO A 195 3.52 25.25 30.93
C PRO A 195 3.71 24.36 29.71
N TRP A 196 4.81 24.54 28.97
CA TRP A 196 5.10 23.74 27.78
C TRP A 196 5.30 22.25 28.08
N ARG A 197 5.78 21.89 29.28
CA ARG A 197 5.88 20.48 29.69
C ARG A 197 4.51 19.82 29.85
N PHE A 198 3.53 20.53 30.40
CA PHE A 198 2.16 20.02 30.48
C PHE A 198 1.52 19.90 29.10
N VAL A 199 1.73 20.88 28.22
CA VAL A 199 1.25 20.83 26.83
C VAL A 199 1.81 19.61 26.11
N TYR A 200 3.13 19.40 26.08
CA TYR A 200 3.70 18.24 25.41
C TYR A 200 3.27 16.91 26.05
N GLY A 201 3.11 16.86 27.37
CA GLY A 201 2.57 15.68 28.07
C GLY A 201 1.14 15.36 27.61
N ALA A 202 0.25 16.35 27.54
CA ALA A 202 -1.12 16.17 27.06
C ALA A 202 -1.16 15.73 25.58
N VAL A 203 -0.31 16.32 24.75
CA VAL A 203 -0.20 15.94 23.33
C VAL A 203 0.27 14.49 23.18
N MET A 204 1.26 14.07 23.96
CA MET A 204 1.72 12.68 23.95
C MET A 204 0.61 11.71 24.37
N LEU A 205 -0.21 12.06 25.37
CA LEU A 205 -1.37 11.23 25.76
C LEU A 205 -2.39 11.09 24.63
N LEU A 206 -2.71 12.19 23.93
CA LEU A 206 -3.57 12.15 22.75
C LEU A 206 -2.97 11.24 21.66
N GLN A 207 -1.69 11.41 21.33
CA GLN A 207 -1.01 10.60 20.31
C GLN A 207 -0.99 9.11 20.68
N LEU A 208 -0.77 8.77 21.95
CA LEU A 208 -0.83 7.39 22.45
C LEU A 208 -2.24 6.80 22.33
N PHE A 209 -3.26 7.56 22.70
CA PHE A 209 -4.65 7.12 22.59
C PHE A 209 -5.04 6.86 21.13
N ILE A 210 -4.69 7.77 20.22
CA ILE A 210 -4.97 7.63 18.80
C ILE A 210 -4.19 6.44 18.21
N LEU A 211 -2.91 6.30 18.55
CA LEU A 211 -2.09 5.15 18.13
C LEU A 211 -2.71 3.84 18.59
N TYR A 212 -3.17 3.75 19.85
CA TYR A 212 -3.88 2.58 20.36
C TYR A 212 -5.13 2.26 19.52
N LYS A 213 -5.94 3.27 19.17
CA LYS A 213 -7.17 3.11 18.37
C LYS A 213 -6.95 2.81 16.87
N THR A 214 -5.73 2.90 16.37
CA THR A 214 -5.40 2.42 15.00
C THR A 214 -5.31 0.90 14.89
N GLU A 215 -5.12 0.21 16.01
CA GLU A 215 -4.90 -1.24 16.08
C GLU A 215 -3.74 -1.77 15.20
N THR A 216 -2.73 -0.93 14.99
CA THR A 216 -1.55 -1.26 14.16
C THR A 216 -0.42 -1.85 15.00
N ARG A 217 -0.21 -3.16 14.87
CA ARG A 217 0.80 -3.93 15.63
C ARG A 217 2.22 -3.37 15.50
N GLY A 218 2.66 -3.08 14.27
CA GLY A 218 4.00 -2.55 14.02
C GLY A 218 4.25 -1.26 14.81
N ALA A 219 3.26 -0.38 14.91
CA ALA A 219 3.45 0.94 15.50
C ALA A 219 3.46 0.86 17.03
N ALA A 220 2.66 -0.04 17.60
CA ALA A 220 2.71 -0.36 19.02
C ALA A 220 4.05 -1.00 19.41
N LEU A 221 4.56 -1.96 18.62
CA LEU A 221 5.90 -2.54 18.81
C LEU A 221 7.01 -1.50 18.62
N GLY A 222 6.85 -0.59 17.65
CA GLY A 222 7.75 0.53 17.43
C GLY A 222 7.79 1.47 18.63
N LEU A 223 6.63 1.84 19.17
CA LEU A 223 6.54 2.66 20.38
C LEU A 223 7.22 1.95 21.56
N PHE A 224 6.86 0.69 21.81
CA PHE A 224 7.42 -0.12 22.88
C PHE A 224 8.94 -0.23 22.76
N GLY A 225 9.44 -0.66 21.60
CA GLY A 225 10.87 -0.82 21.34
C GLY A 225 11.64 0.49 21.43
N GLY A 226 11.09 1.59 20.89
CA GLY A 226 11.73 2.90 20.95
C GLY A 226 11.80 3.48 22.37
N VAL A 227 10.74 3.33 23.17
CA VAL A 227 10.75 3.76 24.58
C VAL A 227 11.68 2.87 25.40
N LEU A 228 11.66 1.55 25.17
CA LEU A 228 12.54 0.59 25.84
C LEU A 228 14.01 0.91 25.58
N VAL A 229 14.40 1.18 24.32
CA VAL A 229 15.76 1.61 23.96
C VAL A 229 16.11 2.94 24.62
N SER A 230 15.20 3.93 24.60
CA SER A 230 15.42 5.23 25.26
C SER A 230 15.71 5.06 26.76
N MET A 231 14.89 4.26 27.45
CA MET A 231 15.00 4.03 28.89
C MET A 231 16.21 3.19 29.27
N LEU A 232 16.55 2.18 28.46
CA LEU A 232 17.77 1.39 28.63
C LEU A 232 19.02 2.27 28.57
N LEU A 233 19.09 3.17 27.59
CA LEU A 233 20.21 4.11 27.48
C LEU A 233 20.31 5.03 28.71
N LEU A 234 19.17 5.47 29.28
CA LEU A 234 19.18 6.26 30.51
C LEU A 234 19.57 5.43 31.74
N ALA A 235 19.12 4.18 31.83
CA ALA A 235 19.48 3.26 32.91
C ALA A 235 20.99 2.96 32.92
N LEU A 236 21.60 2.81 31.75
CA LEU A 236 23.01 2.45 31.62
C LEU A 236 23.95 3.65 31.68
N LEU A 237 23.57 4.80 31.11
CA LEU A 237 24.51 5.90 30.84
C LEU A 237 24.28 7.15 31.71
N SER A 238 23.18 7.23 32.47
CA SER A 238 22.92 8.40 33.32
C SER A 238 23.67 8.35 34.65
N HIS A 239 24.52 9.34 34.88
CA HIS A 239 25.16 9.58 36.19
C HIS A 239 24.21 10.13 37.24
N LYS A 240 23.13 10.78 36.83
CA LYS A 240 22.13 11.34 37.76
C LYS A 240 21.22 10.21 38.26
N SER A 241 21.26 9.98 39.58
CA SER A 241 20.48 8.95 40.27
C SER A 241 19.01 8.96 39.89
N PHE A 242 18.39 10.15 39.77
CA PHE A 242 16.99 10.28 39.36
C PHE A 242 16.72 9.69 37.97
N TYR A 243 17.43 10.12 36.93
CA TYR A 243 17.19 9.63 35.56
C TYR A 243 17.61 8.18 35.37
N ARG A 244 18.62 7.71 36.10
CA ARG A 244 19.02 6.30 36.12
C ARG A 244 17.92 5.41 36.70
N LYS A 245 17.41 5.77 37.89
CA LYS A 245 16.29 5.06 38.53
C LYS A 245 15.04 5.11 37.65
N LEU A 246 14.72 6.26 37.07
CA LEU A 246 13.61 6.42 36.13
C LEU A 246 13.75 5.47 34.93
N GLY A 247 14.93 5.43 34.31
CA GLY A 247 15.22 4.52 33.20
C GLY A 247 15.03 3.05 33.59
N ILE A 248 15.58 2.63 34.74
CA ILE A 248 15.43 1.25 35.25
C ILE A 248 13.96 0.93 35.53
N SER A 249 13.25 1.80 36.26
CA SER A 249 11.86 1.57 36.65
C SER A 249 10.92 1.46 35.45
N ILE A 250 11.05 2.35 34.46
CA ILE A 250 10.22 2.28 33.25
C ILE A 250 10.61 1.08 32.39
N PHE A 251 11.90 0.78 32.25
CA PHE A 251 12.37 -0.39 31.50
C PHE A 251 11.83 -1.70 32.07
N VAL A 252 12.00 -1.93 33.38
CA VAL A 252 11.47 -3.12 34.07
C VAL A 252 9.94 -3.14 34.03
N GLY A 253 9.30 -1.99 34.26
CA GLY A 253 7.85 -1.87 34.20
C GLY A 253 7.27 -2.22 32.83
N LEU A 254 7.88 -1.77 31.73
CA LEU A 254 7.43 -2.10 30.37
C LEU A 254 7.60 -3.58 30.06
N ILE A 255 8.72 -4.20 30.44
CA ILE A 255 8.93 -5.65 30.27
C ILE A 255 7.89 -6.43 31.09
N ALA A 256 7.64 -6.03 32.34
CA ALA A 256 6.64 -6.65 33.20
C ALA A 256 5.23 -6.52 32.60
N ILE A 257 4.82 -5.33 32.14
CA ILE A 257 3.52 -5.10 31.49
C ILE A 257 3.39 -5.98 30.25
N GLY A 258 4.41 -6.03 29.39
CA GLY A 258 4.41 -6.89 28.21
C GLY A 258 4.26 -8.37 28.57
N GLY A 259 5.00 -8.84 29.58
CA GLY A 259 4.91 -10.21 30.09
C GLY A 259 3.54 -10.54 30.67
N ILE A 260 2.96 -9.63 31.47
CA ILE A 260 1.61 -9.78 32.04
C ILE A 260 0.57 -9.84 30.92
N LEU A 261 0.60 -8.92 29.96
CA LEU A 261 -0.34 -8.91 28.83
C LEU A 261 -0.27 -10.20 28.01
N MET A 262 0.94 -10.72 27.76
CA MET A 262 1.13 -12.00 27.08
C MET A 262 0.60 -13.18 27.91
N GLY A 263 0.77 -13.16 29.23
CA GLY A 263 0.20 -14.17 30.14
C GLY A 263 -1.32 -14.13 30.18
N LEU A 264 -1.92 -12.94 30.05
CA LEU A 264 -3.38 -12.73 30.05
C LEU A 264 -4.04 -12.92 28.68
N LYS A 265 -3.29 -13.29 27.63
CA LYS A 265 -3.80 -13.35 26.25
C LYS A 265 -5.07 -14.19 26.05
N ASN A 266 -5.28 -15.21 26.90
CA ASN A 266 -6.41 -16.14 26.82
C ASN A 266 -7.59 -15.76 27.72
N THR A 267 -7.48 -14.68 28.49
CA THR A 267 -8.55 -14.19 29.36
C THR A 267 -9.58 -13.39 28.60
N ASP A 268 -10.81 -13.33 29.12
CA ASP A 268 -11.91 -12.54 28.52
C ASP A 268 -11.58 -11.05 28.44
N PHE A 269 -10.78 -10.54 29.38
CA PHE A 269 -10.29 -9.16 29.36
C PHE A 269 -9.55 -8.81 28.05
N VAL A 270 -8.71 -9.72 27.56
CA VAL A 270 -7.98 -9.54 26.29
C VAL A 270 -8.88 -9.87 25.10
N ARG A 271 -9.59 -11.00 25.14
CA ARG A 271 -10.41 -11.50 24.02
C ARG A 271 -11.57 -10.57 23.67
N ASN A 272 -12.16 -9.89 24.65
CA ASN A 272 -13.25 -8.93 24.42
C ASN A 272 -12.76 -7.57 23.92
N ASN A 273 -11.45 -7.35 23.81
CA ASN A 273 -10.86 -6.12 23.31
C ASN A 273 -10.04 -6.42 22.05
N SER A 274 -10.55 -5.99 20.90
CA SER A 274 -9.92 -6.17 19.58
C SER A 274 -8.47 -5.70 19.56
N THR A 275 -8.19 -4.55 20.18
CA THR A 275 -6.86 -3.97 20.23
C THR A 275 -5.89 -4.84 21.05
N LEU A 276 -6.29 -5.25 22.25
CA LEU A 276 -5.44 -6.11 23.10
C LEU A 276 -5.22 -7.47 22.46
N THR A 277 -6.27 -8.09 21.91
CA THR A 277 -6.17 -9.35 21.18
C THR A 277 -5.15 -9.24 20.06
N ARG A 278 -5.21 -8.18 19.24
CA ARG A 278 -4.24 -7.98 18.16
C ARG A 278 -2.81 -7.77 18.67
N LEU A 279 -2.61 -7.18 19.84
CA LEU A 279 -1.27 -6.98 20.41
C LEU A 279 -0.68 -8.26 21.04
N THR A 280 -1.54 -9.14 21.56
CA THR A 280 -1.11 -10.38 22.25
C THR A 280 -1.17 -11.62 21.36
N SER A 281 -1.88 -11.58 20.23
CA SER A 281 -1.99 -12.69 19.27
C SER A 281 -0.81 -12.80 18.32
N ILE A 282 0.35 -12.21 18.66
CA ILE A 282 1.60 -12.34 17.91
C ILE A 282 2.06 -13.80 18.02
N SER A 283 1.52 -14.66 17.17
CA SER A 283 1.93 -16.05 17.00
C SER A 283 2.68 -16.21 15.68
N PHE A 284 3.56 -17.20 15.62
CA PHE A 284 4.19 -17.61 14.36
C PHE A 284 3.16 -18.08 13.31
N SER A 285 1.97 -18.54 13.74
CA SER A 285 0.90 -19.00 12.84
C SER A 285 0.12 -17.87 12.15
N GLU A 286 -0.14 -16.74 12.81
CA GLU A 286 -0.79 -15.57 12.18
C GLU A 286 0.16 -14.82 11.21
N ALA A 287 1.46 -15.04 11.34
CA ALA A 287 2.46 -14.51 10.42
C ALA A 287 2.65 -15.38 9.17
N GLY A 288 1.91 -16.50 9.02
CA GLY A 288 2.01 -17.44 7.90
C GLY A 288 2.06 -16.77 6.51
N PRO A 289 1.05 -15.96 6.13
CA PRO A 289 1.04 -15.28 4.84
C PRO A 289 2.22 -14.31 4.65
N ARG A 290 2.65 -13.62 5.72
CA ARG A 290 3.80 -12.70 5.65
C ARG A 290 5.11 -13.44 5.49
N PHE A 291 5.29 -14.57 6.18
CA PHE A 291 6.46 -15.41 6.03
C PHE A 291 6.55 -16.02 4.63
N MET A 292 5.42 -16.41 4.03
CA MET A 292 5.36 -16.83 2.62
C MET A 292 5.84 -15.69 1.71
N VAL A 293 5.29 -14.48 1.86
CA VAL A 293 5.71 -13.28 1.10
C VAL A 293 7.20 -12.96 1.30
N TRP A 294 7.73 -13.08 2.52
CA TRP A 294 9.16 -12.87 2.79
C TRP A 294 10.03 -13.98 2.21
N ASN A 295 9.56 -15.22 2.19
CA ASN A 295 10.24 -16.31 1.49
C ASN A 295 10.29 -16.05 -0.02
N MET A 296 9.20 -15.57 -0.63
CA MET A 296 9.19 -15.16 -2.04
C MET A 296 10.20 -14.03 -2.29
N ALA A 297 10.21 -13.01 -1.42
CA ALA A 297 11.20 -11.93 -1.49
C ALA A 297 12.64 -12.45 -1.37
N TRP A 298 12.87 -13.44 -0.51
CA TRP A 298 14.17 -14.10 -0.41
C TRP A 298 14.55 -14.85 -1.69
N GLN A 299 13.62 -15.56 -2.33
CA GLN A 299 13.88 -16.18 -3.63
C GLN A 299 14.21 -15.13 -4.71
N GLY A 300 13.45 -14.03 -4.76
CA GLY A 300 13.72 -12.92 -5.68
C GLY A 300 15.09 -12.27 -5.45
N PHE A 301 15.50 -12.10 -4.18
CA PHE A 301 16.83 -11.60 -3.85
C PHE A 301 17.95 -12.52 -4.35
N LYS A 302 17.80 -13.85 -4.21
CA LYS A 302 18.80 -14.80 -4.71
C LYS A 302 19.01 -14.72 -6.23
N GLU A 303 17.99 -14.35 -7.00
CA GLU A 303 18.14 -14.13 -8.44
C GLU A 303 18.92 -12.86 -8.80
N ARG A 304 18.71 -11.77 -8.04
CA ARG A 304 19.31 -10.46 -8.31
C ARG A 304 19.93 -9.85 -7.05
N PRO A 305 21.01 -10.42 -6.51
CA PRO A 305 21.50 -10.07 -5.16
C PRO A 305 22.18 -8.70 -5.08
N VAL A 306 22.66 -8.14 -6.19
CA VAL A 306 23.48 -6.90 -6.16
C VAL A 306 22.60 -5.66 -6.25
N PHE A 307 21.88 -5.48 -7.37
CA PHE A 307 21.03 -4.31 -7.65
C PHE A 307 19.53 -4.62 -7.55
N GLY A 308 19.12 -5.85 -7.27
CA GLY A 308 17.70 -6.18 -7.11
C GLY A 308 16.89 -6.10 -8.41
N TRP A 309 15.60 -5.91 -8.23
CA TRP A 309 14.56 -5.88 -9.26
C TRP A 309 14.09 -4.46 -9.59
N GLY A 310 14.62 -3.42 -8.94
CA GLY A 310 14.12 -2.05 -9.01
C GLY A 310 12.90 -1.80 -8.14
N GLN A 311 12.60 -0.53 -7.88
CA GLN A 311 11.40 -0.12 -7.15
C GLN A 311 10.12 -0.58 -7.88
N GLU A 312 9.02 -0.75 -7.14
CA GLU A 312 7.70 -1.11 -7.68
C GLU A 312 7.63 -2.45 -8.44
N SER A 313 8.64 -3.32 -8.28
CA SER A 313 8.82 -4.56 -9.06
C SER A 313 8.62 -5.83 -8.24
N PHE A 314 8.15 -5.74 -6.99
CA PHE A 314 7.90 -6.93 -6.17
C PHE A 314 6.81 -7.82 -6.77
N ASN A 315 5.86 -7.27 -7.55
CA ASN A 315 4.82 -8.06 -8.21
C ASN A 315 5.40 -9.12 -9.15
N TYR A 316 6.53 -8.88 -9.82
CA TYR A 316 7.18 -9.88 -10.68
C TYR A 316 7.70 -11.06 -9.85
N VAL A 317 8.35 -10.77 -8.72
CA VAL A 317 8.86 -11.78 -7.78
C VAL A 317 7.70 -12.56 -7.16
N PHE A 318 6.67 -11.85 -6.69
CA PHE A 318 5.49 -12.43 -6.07
C PHE A 318 4.78 -13.42 -7.00
N ASN A 319 4.57 -13.05 -8.28
CA ASN A 319 3.89 -13.92 -9.23
C ASN A 319 4.73 -15.14 -9.61
N LYS A 320 6.04 -14.96 -9.82
CA LYS A 320 6.95 -16.05 -10.18
C LYS A 320 7.07 -17.11 -9.08
N TYR A 321 7.07 -16.67 -7.82
CA TYR A 321 7.24 -17.52 -6.64
C TYR A 321 5.97 -17.71 -5.82
N TYR A 322 4.81 -17.44 -6.42
CA TYR A 322 3.52 -17.50 -5.72
C TYR A 322 3.33 -18.86 -5.04
N ASP A 323 2.90 -18.83 -3.78
CA ASP A 323 2.65 -20.01 -2.96
C ASP A 323 1.15 -20.35 -3.05
N PRO A 324 0.78 -21.51 -3.64
CA PRO A 324 -0.62 -21.93 -3.79
C PRO A 324 -1.46 -21.87 -2.52
N SER A 325 -0.86 -22.08 -1.35
CA SER A 325 -1.55 -22.06 -0.05
C SER A 325 -2.07 -20.68 0.35
N MET A 326 -1.64 -19.62 -0.35
CA MET A 326 -2.12 -18.25 -0.17
C MET A 326 -3.48 -17.96 -0.84
N TYR A 327 -4.18 -18.96 -1.38
CA TYR A 327 -5.47 -18.81 -2.06
C TYR A 327 -6.55 -18.06 -1.26
N ALA A 328 -6.49 -18.09 0.08
CA ALA A 328 -7.44 -17.41 0.97
C ALA A 328 -7.03 -15.96 1.32
N GLN A 329 -5.90 -15.49 0.80
CA GLN A 329 -5.35 -14.17 1.06
C GLN A 329 -5.48 -13.27 -0.18
N GLU A 330 -5.09 -12.00 -0.03
CA GLU A 330 -4.98 -11.06 -1.15
C GLU A 330 -4.18 -11.70 -2.31
N GLN A 331 -4.74 -11.64 -3.51
CA GLN A 331 -4.17 -12.37 -4.65
C GLN A 331 -3.08 -11.57 -5.35
N TRP A 332 -2.94 -10.27 -5.06
CA TRP A 332 -1.94 -9.41 -5.69
C TRP A 332 -1.19 -8.61 -4.65
N PHE A 333 0.12 -8.83 -4.54
CA PHE A 333 1.00 -8.05 -3.67
C PHE A 333 1.97 -7.21 -4.48
N ASP A 334 2.00 -5.91 -4.17
CA ASP A 334 2.96 -4.93 -4.69
C ASP A 334 4.12 -4.64 -3.71
N ARG A 335 3.98 -5.08 -2.45
CA ARG A 335 4.94 -4.89 -1.36
C ARG A 335 5.12 -6.15 -0.51
N THR A 336 6.30 -6.27 0.10
CA THR A 336 6.63 -7.36 1.04
C THR A 336 6.07 -7.13 2.45
N HIS A 337 5.50 -5.94 2.72
CA HIS A 337 5.04 -5.52 4.04
C HIS A 337 6.15 -5.50 5.10
N ASN A 338 7.39 -5.33 4.66
CA ASN A 338 8.59 -5.16 5.46
C ASN A 338 9.58 -4.31 4.64
N VAL A 339 9.86 -3.09 5.11
CA VAL A 339 10.66 -2.11 4.35
C VAL A 339 12.07 -2.62 4.05
N PHE A 340 12.64 -3.49 4.90
CA PHE A 340 13.96 -4.07 4.65
C PHE A 340 13.93 -5.07 3.50
N PHE A 341 12.91 -5.92 3.43
CA PHE A 341 12.69 -6.79 2.28
C PHE A 341 12.35 -5.98 1.02
N ASP A 342 11.59 -4.89 1.15
CA ASP A 342 11.29 -3.99 0.04
C ASP A 342 12.57 -3.36 -0.54
N TRP A 343 13.46 -2.79 0.29
CA TRP A 343 14.75 -2.26 -0.19
C TRP A 343 15.71 -3.33 -0.69
N MET A 344 15.66 -4.54 -0.12
CA MET A 344 16.44 -5.68 -0.60
C MET A 344 15.96 -6.16 -1.98
N ILE A 345 14.66 -6.20 -2.22
CA ILE A 345 14.11 -6.49 -3.54
C ILE A 345 14.40 -5.35 -4.50
N ALA A 346 14.19 -4.11 -4.08
CA ALA A 346 14.31 -2.96 -4.96
C ALA A 346 15.76 -2.69 -5.40
N GLY A 347 16.72 -2.70 -4.47
CA GLY A 347 18.12 -2.35 -4.76
C GLY A 347 19.14 -3.44 -4.45
N GLY A 348 18.71 -4.67 -4.14
CA GLY A 348 19.60 -5.76 -3.76
C GLY A 348 20.28 -5.52 -2.41
N ALA A 349 21.40 -6.21 -2.19
CA ALA A 349 22.23 -6.03 -1.00
C ALA A 349 22.77 -4.59 -0.92
N LEU A 350 23.10 -3.98 -2.07
CA LEU A 350 23.60 -2.60 -2.11
C LEU A 350 22.52 -1.60 -1.67
N GLY A 351 21.30 -1.74 -2.16
CA GLY A 351 20.17 -0.90 -1.77
C GLY A 351 19.85 -1.00 -0.28
N LEU A 352 19.74 -2.23 0.23
CA LEU A 352 19.51 -2.47 1.67
C LEU A 352 20.63 -1.89 2.54
N LEU A 353 21.90 -2.14 2.19
CA LEU A 353 23.04 -1.61 2.94
C LEU A 353 23.10 -0.08 2.90
N ALA A 354 22.81 0.53 1.74
CA ALA A 354 22.76 1.97 1.61
C ALA A 354 21.61 2.58 2.44
N TYR A 355 20.43 1.97 2.45
CA TYR A 355 19.33 2.38 3.33
C TYR A 355 19.68 2.26 4.82
N LEU A 356 20.23 1.11 5.25
CA LEU A 356 20.67 0.88 6.63
C LEU A 356 21.77 1.86 7.06
N SER A 357 22.64 2.27 6.12
CA SER A 357 23.68 3.26 6.40
C SER A 357 23.12 4.60 6.86
N LEU A 358 21.91 4.99 6.45
CA LEU A 358 21.24 6.20 6.90
C LEU A 358 20.96 6.15 8.41
N PHE A 359 20.46 5.01 8.91
CA PHE A 359 20.24 4.79 10.34
C PHE A 359 21.56 4.78 11.11
N LEU A 360 22.53 4.00 10.64
CA LEU A 360 23.83 3.85 11.30
C LEU A 360 24.58 5.18 11.40
N LEU A 361 24.59 5.98 10.33
CA LEU A 361 25.25 7.28 10.31
C LEU A 361 24.48 8.33 11.12
N ALA A 362 23.14 8.30 11.13
CA ALA A 362 22.36 9.16 12.01
C ALA A 362 22.68 8.87 13.48
N LEU A 363 22.68 7.59 13.88
CA LEU A 363 23.08 7.16 15.22
C LEU A 363 24.52 7.57 15.55
N TYR A 364 25.46 7.35 14.62
CA TYR A 364 26.84 7.78 14.79
C TYR A 364 26.94 9.28 15.11
N TYR A 365 26.24 10.13 14.36
CA TYR A 365 26.29 11.58 14.57
C TYR A 365 25.55 12.04 15.83
N ILE A 366 24.46 11.38 16.22
CA ILE A 366 23.78 11.64 17.51
C ILE A 366 24.74 11.40 18.69
N TRP A 367 25.54 10.34 18.63
CA TRP A 367 26.42 9.92 19.72
C TRP A 367 27.85 10.47 19.65
N LYS A 368 28.23 11.11 18.53
CA LYS A 368 29.56 11.70 18.34
C LYS A 368 29.89 12.72 19.44
N GLN A 369 31.07 12.55 20.04
CA GLN A 369 31.72 13.52 20.93
C GLN A 369 33.11 13.88 20.35
N GLY A 370 33.43 15.18 20.19
CA GLY A 370 34.74 15.67 19.73
C GLY A 370 35.02 15.60 18.21
N GLU A 371 36.28 15.86 17.82
CA GLU A 371 36.74 15.92 16.41
C GLU A 371 36.86 14.55 15.70
N ILE A 372 36.84 14.60 14.36
CA ILE A 372 36.70 13.46 13.45
C ILE A 372 38.07 12.83 13.18
N ASN A 373 38.23 11.56 13.57
CA ASN A 373 39.19 10.67 12.92
C ASN A 373 38.53 9.28 12.83
N PHE A 374 38.07 8.91 11.64
CA PHE A 374 37.28 7.69 11.43
C PHE A 374 38.19 6.47 11.49
N SER A 375 38.01 5.65 12.52
CA SER A 375 38.68 4.37 12.69
C SER A 375 37.74 3.43 13.42
N ILE A 376 37.48 2.25 12.84
CA ILE A 376 36.65 1.20 13.44
C ILE A 376 37.15 0.85 14.85
N LYS A 377 38.48 0.83 15.04
CA LYS A 377 39.13 0.59 16.34
C LYS A 377 38.81 1.69 17.37
N LYS A 378 38.75 2.96 16.95
CA LYS A 378 38.35 4.09 17.81
C LYS A 378 36.84 4.15 18.05
N LEU A 379 36.01 3.64 17.14
CA LEU A 379 34.55 3.52 17.34
C LEU A 379 34.25 2.58 18.51
N PHE A 380 34.81 1.36 18.49
CA PHE A 380 34.70 0.41 19.59
C PHE A 380 35.38 0.94 20.87
N GLY A 381 36.54 1.60 20.74
CA GLY A 381 37.22 2.25 21.87
C GLY A 381 36.40 3.39 22.52
N ARG A 382 35.65 4.18 21.74
CA ARG A 382 34.74 5.22 22.27
C ARG A 382 33.51 4.62 22.94
N LEU A 383 32.94 3.53 22.39
CA LEU A 383 31.89 2.76 23.06
C LEU A 383 32.38 2.26 24.44
N PHE A 384 33.64 1.81 24.52
CA PHE A 384 34.27 1.33 25.74
C PHE A 384 34.68 2.46 26.73
N GLN A 385 34.91 3.67 26.23
CA GLN A 385 35.10 4.86 27.09
C GLN A 385 33.78 5.40 27.65
N ILE A 386 32.68 5.29 26.88
CA ILE A 386 31.32 5.58 27.37
C ILE A 386 30.97 4.67 28.56
N THR A 387 31.40 3.41 28.55
CA THR A 387 31.26 2.49 29.70
C THR A 387 32.18 2.81 30.89
N LYS A 388 33.15 3.72 30.74
CA LYS A 388 34.06 4.16 31.82
C LYS A 388 33.64 5.45 32.54
N GLY A 389 32.40 5.92 32.31
CA GLY A 389 31.76 6.90 33.19
C GLY A 389 32.04 8.37 32.91
N ALA A 390 32.44 8.74 31.68
CA ALA A 390 32.46 10.15 31.28
C ALA A 390 31.04 10.75 31.22
N GLU A 391 30.86 12.03 31.59
CA GLU A 391 29.57 12.71 31.44
C GLU A 391 29.23 12.91 29.96
N ILE A 392 28.01 12.50 29.57
CA ILE A 392 27.52 12.61 28.20
C ILE A 392 26.64 13.85 28.06
N ASN A 393 27.14 14.83 27.31
CA ASN A 393 26.36 16.03 26.97
C ASN A 393 25.06 15.65 26.24
N TYR A 394 23.96 16.27 26.67
CA TYR A 394 22.61 16.11 26.11
C TYR A 394 22.07 14.67 26.11
N LEU A 395 22.44 13.86 27.12
CA LEU A 395 22.05 12.44 27.19
C LEU A 395 20.55 12.18 26.97
N LEU A 396 19.65 12.95 27.61
CA LEU A 396 18.19 12.76 27.44
C LEU A 396 17.76 12.92 25.97
N GLU A 397 18.27 13.93 25.28
CA GLU A 397 17.93 14.21 23.88
C GLU A 397 18.46 13.11 22.96
N LYS A 398 19.70 12.66 23.20
CA LYS A 398 20.33 11.56 22.45
C LYS A 398 19.59 10.25 22.63
N SER A 399 19.17 9.93 23.87
CA SER A 399 18.37 8.74 24.15
C SER A 399 17.02 8.77 23.45
N VAL A 400 16.32 9.91 23.47
CA VAL A 400 15.02 10.06 22.80
C VAL A 400 15.14 9.97 21.28
N LEU A 401 16.13 10.62 20.65
CA LEU A 401 16.35 10.51 19.21
C LEU A 401 16.77 9.09 18.79
N THR A 402 17.53 8.39 19.63
CA THR A 402 17.87 6.98 19.41
C THR A 402 16.63 6.10 19.51
N GLY A 403 15.77 6.36 20.49
CA GLY A 403 14.47 5.71 20.63
C GLY A 403 13.54 5.96 19.45
N LEU A 404 13.52 7.18 18.91
CA LEU A 404 12.76 7.52 17.69
C LEU A 404 13.21 6.66 16.52
N LEU A 405 14.52 6.63 16.24
CA LEU A 405 15.08 5.84 15.14
C LEU A 405 14.83 4.34 15.35
N ALA A 406 14.97 3.84 16.58
CA ALA A 406 14.67 2.45 16.92
C ALA A 406 13.17 2.14 16.74
N GLY A 407 12.28 3.02 17.20
CA GLY A 407 10.84 2.82 17.08
C GLY A 407 10.37 2.82 15.63
N TYR A 408 10.90 3.73 14.81
CA TYR A 408 10.67 3.73 13.37
C TYR A 408 11.23 2.47 12.70
N PHE A 409 12.44 2.03 13.07
CA PHE A 409 13.04 0.79 12.58
C PHE A 409 12.16 -0.44 12.88
N PHE A 410 11.65 -0.57 14.11
CA PHE A 410 10.78 -1.68 14.51
C PHE A 410 9.42 -1.64 13.80
N GLN A 411 8.83 -0.46 13.62
CA GLN A 411 7.60 -0.27 12.83
C GLN A 411 7.79 -0.78 11.39
N ASN A 412 8.94 -0.46 10.78
CA ASN A 412 9.26 -0.79 9.40
C ASN A 412 9.48 -2.30 9.14
N LEU A 413 9.53 -3.13 10.18
CA LEU A 413 9.51 -4.60 10.05
C LEU A 413 8.13 -5.16 9.64
N PHE A 414 7.05 -4.41 9.91
CA PHE A 414 5.68 -4.93 9.79
C PHE A 414 4.73 -4.03 8.99
N VAL A 415 5.20 -2.83 8.63
CA VAL A 415 4.46 -1.78 7.92
C VAL A 415 5.44 -1.13 6.96
N PHE A 416 4.92 -0.61 5.84
CA PHE A 416 5.70 0.14 4.86
C PHE A 416 5.45 1.65 4.98
N ASP A 417 6.35 2.42 4.39
CA ASP A 417 6.33 3.87 4.47
C ASP A 417 5.29 4.51 3.56
N ASN A 418 5.12 5.83 3.75
CA ASN A 418 4.43 6.71 2.82
C ASN A 418 5.04 8.11 2.93
N ILE A 419 4.50 9.07 2.19
CA ILE A 419 5.03 10.43 2.20
C ILE A 419 4.97 11.12 3.58
N THR A 420 4.00 10.82 4.44
CA THR A 420 3.86 11.45 5.75
C THR A 420 4.86 10.88 6.76
N SER A 421 5.18 9.59 6.72
CA SER A 421 6.25 8.99 7.52
C SER A 421 7.63 9.44 7.00
N TYR A 422 7.82 9.44 5.69
CA TYR A 422 9.06 9.92 5.07
C TYR A 422 9.35 11.38 5.40
N LEU A 423 8.35 12.26 5.37
CA LEU A 423 8.55 13.67 5.69
C LEU A 423 9.16 13.86 7.08
N VAL A 424 8.63 13.15 8.09
CA VAL A 424 9.14 13.25 9.47
C VAL A 424 10.50 12.56 9.59
N PHE A 425 10.70 11.37 9.01
CA PHE A 425 11.97 10.67 9.04
C PHE A 425 13.11 11.47 8.38
N PHE A 426 12.90 11.98 7.17
CA PHE A 426 13.88 12.81 6.46
C PHE A 426 14.10 14.15 7.16
N SER A 427 13.12 14.69 7.89
CA SER A 427 13.31 15.86 8.76
C SER A 427 14.26 15.55 9.92
N ILE A 428 14.17 14.37 10.54
CA ILE A 428 15.11 13.92 11.58
C ILE A 428 16.52 13.74 11.01
N LEU A 429 16.64 13.10 9.84
CA LEU A 429 17.94 12.98 9.16
C LEU A 429 18.52 14.36 8.82
N ALA A 430 17.70 15.28 8.31
CA ALA A 430 18.11 16.65 7.97
C ALA A 430 18.52 17.45 9.22
N TYR A 431 17.84 17.26 10.35
CA TYR A 431 18.23 17.83 11.64
C TYR A 431 19.61 17.33 12.05
N VAL A 432 19.83 16.01 12.05
CA VAL A 432 21.13 15.41 12.39
C VAL A 432 22.22 15.86 11.43
N HIS A 433 21.93 15.97 10.13
CA HIS A 433 22.86 16.50 9.13
C HIS A 433 23.22 17.97 9.41
N SER A 434 22.23 18.82 9.71
CA SER A 434 22.44 20.27 9.89
C SER A 434 23.41 20.62 11.03
N ILE A 435 23.40 19.80 12.09
CA ILE A 435 24.26 19.96 13.28
C ILE A 435 25.61 19.25 13.15
N SER A 436 25.79 18.36 12.18
CA SER A 436 27.00 17.54 12.01
C SER A 436 27.81 17.85 10.75
N GLY A 437 27.22 18.58 9.80
CA GLY A 437 27.81 18.86 8.51
C GLY A 437 28.97 19.86 8.55
N TRP A 438 29.98 19.62 7.73
CA TRP A 438 31.08 20.54 7.47
C TRP A 438 30.85 21.32 6.17
N GLN A 439 31.49 22.48 6.07
CA GLN A 439 31.46 23.29 4.86
C GLN A 439 32.43 22.75 3.80
N ILE A 440 32.00 22.69 2.54
CA ILE A 440 32.86 22.32 1.42
C ILE A 440 33.60 23.57 0.95
N LYS A 441 34.95 23.56 1.02
CA LYS A 441 35.80 24.70 0.63
C LYS A 441 35.48 25.25 -0.76
N PHE A 442 35.19 24.39 -1.74
CA PHE A 442 34.79 24.82 -3.09
C PHE A 442 33.45 25.58 -3.10
N LEU A 443 32.46 25.12 -2.33
CA LEU A 443 31.16 25.76 -2.22
C LEU A 443 31.18 27.01 -1.33
N THR A 444 32.19 27.19 -0.49
CA THR A 444 32.33 28.38 0.38
C THR A 444 33.33 29.41 -0.12
N ARG A 445 34.01 29.15 -1.24
CA ARG A 445 34.75 30.21 -1.95
C ARG A 445 33.75 31.29 -2.39
N GLU A 446 34.01 32.53 -2.00
CA GLU A 446 33.46 33.73 -2.62
C GLU A 446 34.03 33.90 -4.04
N ARG A 447 33.92 32.89 -4.90
CA ARG A 447 33.77 33.19 -6.33
C ARG A 447 32.33 33.63 -6.49
N ALA A 448 32.08 34.88 -6.09
CA ALA A 448 30.83 35.52 -6.42
C ALA A 448 30.67 35.42 -7.94
N ILE A 449 29.48 35.08 -8.40
CA ILE A 449 29.05 35.51 -9.72
C ILE A 449 29.02 37.05 -9.60
N GLU A 450 30.15 37.72 -9.78
CA GLU A 450 30.36 39.11 -9.30
C GLU A 450 29.55 40.13 -10.09
N THR A 451 29.20 39.81 -11.33
CA THR A 451 28.39 40.71 -12.17
C THR A 451 26.89 40.54 -11.90
N GLY A 452 26.19 41.67 -11.75
CA GLY A 452 24.73 41.69 -11.58
C GLY A 452 24.01 40.93 -12.71
N ARG A 453 24.49 41.06 -13.96
CA ARG A 453 23.90 40.38 -15.13
C ARG A 453 23.94 38.86 -15.01
N ALA A 454 25.07 38.27 -14.62
CA ALA A 454 25.17 36.82 -14.47
C ALA A 454 24.30 36.31 -13.32
N LYS A 455 24.16 37.06 -12.21
CA LYS A 455 23.20 36.71 -11.14
C LYS A 455 21.76 36.70 -11.65
N HIS A 456 21.34 37.73 -12.39
CA HIS A 456 19.99 37.77 -12.96
C HIS A 456 19.75 36.62 -13.93
N PHE A 457 20.72 36.30 -14.78
CA PHE A 457 20.66 35.17 -15.71
C PHE A 457 20.42 33.82 -15.00
N PHE A 458 21.23 33.46 -14.00
CA PHE A 458 21.05 32.20 -13.27
C PHE A 458 19.75 32.16 -12.46
N VAL A 459 19.30 33.29 -11.93
CA VAL A 459 18.00 33.37 -11.25
C VAL A 459 16.85 33.14 -12.23
N SER A 460 16.87 33.77 -13.41
CA SER A 460 15.87 33.54 -14.46
C SER A 460 15.85 32.08 -14.91
N ILE A 461 17.01 31.45 -15.09
CA ILE A 461 17.10 30.02 -15.41
C ILE A 461 16.47 29.18 -14.29
N ALA A 462 16.79 29.45 -13.03
CA ALA A 462 16.23 28.70 -11.91
C ALA A 462 14.69 28.81 -11.87
N VAL A 463 14.13 30.01 -12.08
CA VAL A 463 12.67 30.22 -12.12
C VAL A 463 12.03 29.44 -13.28
N LEU A 464 12.58 29.57 -14.49
CA LEU A 464 12.06 28.88 -15.68
C LEU A 464 12.17 27.36 -15.55
N ALA A 465 13.30 26.86 -15.04
CA ALA A 465 13.51 25.44 -14.78
C ALA A 465 12.54 24.91 -13.72
N THR A 466 12.31 25.63 -12.62
CA THR A 466 11.33 25.24 -11.62
C THR A 466 9.91 25.22 -12.19
N ALA A 467 9.50 26.25 -12.94
CA ALA A 467 8.18 26.27 -13.57
C ALA A 467 7.98 25.11 -14.56
N PHE A 468 9.01 24.83 -15.38
CA PHE A 468 9.01 23.71 -16.30
C PHE A 468 8.93 22.36 -15.58
N LEU A 469 9.70 22.16 -14.51
CA LEU A 469 9.68 20.91 -13.73
C LEU A 469 8.33 20.70 -13.05
N VAL A 470 7.77 21.73 -12.40
CA VAL A 470 6.44 21.68 -11.77
C VAL A 470 5.39 21.24 -12.77
N TYR A 471 5.39 21.85 -13.95
CA TYR A 471 4.47 21.47 -15.03
C TYR A 471 4.72 20.02 -15.49
N ARG A 472 5.96 19.70 -15.87
CA ARG A 472 6.29 18.42 -16.53
C ARG A 472 6.12 17.20 -15.63
N LEU A 473 6.39 17.32 -14.34
CA LEU A 473 6.36 16.22 -13.38
C LEU A 473 4.95 15.96 -12.80
N ASN A 474 4.09 16.98 -12.75
CA ASN A 474 2.83 16.90 -12.01
C ASN A 474 1.59 17.13 -12.88
N VAL A 475 1.56 18.18 -13.71
CA VAL A 475 0.31 18.67 -14.32
C VAL A 475 -0.37 17.65 -15.26
N PRO A 476 0.33 16.99 -16.21
CA PRO A 476 -0.31 15.97 -17.06
C PRO A 476 -0.92 14.81 -16.26
N ALA A 477 -0.23 14.35 -15.22
CA ALA A 477 -0.71 13.25 -14.39
C ALA A 477 -1.90 13.67 -13.50
N MET A 478 -1.93 14.93 -13.03
CA MET A 478 -3.10 15.48 -12.32
C MET A 478 -4.33 15.52 -13.22
N HIS A 479 -4.18 15.97 -14.47
CA HIS A 479 -5.27 15.97 -15.45
C HIS A 479 -5.72 14.54 -15.79
N ALA A 480 -4.78 13.62 -16.04
CA ALA A 480 -5.09 12.22 -16.29
C ALA A 480 -5.89 11.60 -15.14
N SER A 481 -5.46 11.82 -13.90
CA SER A 481 -6.14 11.32 -12.69
C SER A 481 -7.55 11.90 -12.54
N SER A 482 -7.71 13.18 -12.82
CA SER A 482 -9.03 13.84 -12.75
C SER A 482 -9.98 13.36 -13.84
N GLN A 483 -9.49 13.21 -15.07
CA GLN A 483 -10.28 12.65 -16.18
C GLN A 483 -10.66 11.19 -15.92
N LEU A 484 -9.78 10.40 -15.29
CA LEU A 484 -10.11 9.04 -14.87
C LEU A 484 -11.28 9.01 -13.89
N ILE A 485 -11.34 9.91 -12.90
CA ILE A 485 -12.50 10.00 -12.00
C ILE A 485 -13.79 10.32 -12.77
N GLN A 486 -13.74 11.23 -13.74
CA GLN A 486 -14.90 11.51 -14.60
C GLN A 486 -15.29 10.30 -15.44
N ALA A 487 -14.31 9.54 -15.95
CA ALA A 487 -14.54 8.32 -16.72
C ALA A 487 -15.23 7.21 -15.90
N LEU A 488 -15.01 7.16 -14.59
CA LEU A 488 -15.61 6.18 -13.69
C LEU A 488 -16.95 6.62 -13.09
N SER A 489 -17.23 7.91 -13.13
CA SER A 489 -18.47 8.48 -12.58
C SER A 489 -19.63 8.30 -13.57
N PRO A 490 -20.86 8.01 -13.13
CA PRO A 490 -22.02 7.98 -14.02
C PRO A 490 -22.19 9.31 -14.77
N GLN A 491 -22.32 9.24 -16.10
CA GLN A 491 -22.50 10.43 -16.95
C GLN A 491 -23.94 10.57 -17.42
N THR A 492 -24.45 11.81 -17.44
CA THR A 492 -25.81 12.13 -17.91
C THR A 492 -25.99 11.82 -19.40
N ALA A 493 -24.93 11.99 -20.18
CA ALA A 493 -24.88 11.66 -21.61
C ALA A 493 -24.65 10.16 -21.88
N GLY A 494 -24.63 9.31 -20.85
CA GLY A 494 -24.47 7.87 -20.98
C GLY A 494 -23.01 7.43 -21.20
N PRO A 495 -22.79 6.13 -21.52
CA PRO A 495 -21.46 5.52 -21.54
C PRO A 495 -20.52 6.09 -22.60
N GLU A 496 -21.01 6.75 -23.66
CA GLU A 496 -20.15 7.40 -24.66
C GLU A 496 -19.32 8.55 -24.04
N ALA A 497 -19.90 9.29 -23.11
CA ALA A 497 -19.19 10.35 -22.38
C ALA A 497 -18.12 9.77 -21.45
N ASN A 498 -18.41 8.64 -20.78
CA ASN A 498 -17.42 7.92 -19.99
C ASN A 498 -16.20 7.51 -20.84
N LEU A 499 -16.44 6.99 -22.06
CA LEU A 499 -15.37 6.61 -22.99
C LEU A 499 -14.52 7.81 -23.43
N THR A 500 -15.15 8.95 -23.66
CA THR A 500 -14.46 10.21 -24.00
C THR A 500 -13.51 10.64 -22.87
N HIS A 501 -13.95 10.51 -21.62
CA HIS A 501 -13.08 10.79 -20.46
C HIS A 501 -11.95 9.76 -20.32
N PHE A 502 -12.17 8.47 -20.61
CA PHE A 502 -11.08 7.50 -20.68
C PHE A 502 -10.04 7.86 -21.74
N LYS A 503 -10.48 8.20 -22.95
CA LYS A 503 -9.59 8.67 -24.04
C LYS A 503 -8.80 9.90 -23.62
N SER A 504 -9.47 10.87 -23.00
CA SER A 504 -8.85 12.09 -22.46
C SER A 504 -7.78 11.75 -21.41
N ALA A 505 -8.11 10.90 -20.43
CA ALA A 505 -7.19 10.47 -19.38
C ALA A 505 -5.90 9.84 -19.93
N LEU A 506 -6.04 8.96 -20.93
CA LEU A 506 -4.91 8.26 -21.57
C LEU A 506 -4.11 9.15 -22.53
N SER A 507 -4.74 10.19 -23.11
CA SER A 507 -4.05 11.12 -24.02
C SER A 507 -2.93 11.93 -23.36
N TYR A 508 -2.99 12.13 -22.04
CA TYR A 508 -1.94 12.81 -21.28
C TYR A 508 -0.64 12.00 -21.15
N ASN A 509 -0.65 10.73 -21.54
CA ASN A 509 0.48 9.81 -21.48
C ASN A 509 1.23 9.87 -20.13
N SER A 510 0.49 9.63 -19.06
CA SER A 510 1.00 9.77 -17.68
C SER A 510 1.34 8.41 -17.06
N PHE A 511 2.03 8.44 -15.92
CA PHE A 511 2.30 7.22 -15.14
C PHE A 511 1.04 6.56 -14.55
N GLY A 512 -0.14 7.20 -14.69
CA GLY A 512 -1.43 6.64 -14.33
C GLY A 512 -2.17 5.90 -15.45
N ASN A 513 -1.53 5.76 -16.61
CA ASN A 513 -2.10 4.96 -17.71
C ASN A 513 -2.44 3.52 -17.29
N PRO A 514 -1.61 2.79 -16.51
CA PRO A 514 -1.93 1.42 -16.14
C PRO A 514 -3.27 1.29 -15.39
N GLU A 515 -3.55 2.18 -14.45
CA GLU A 515 -4.83 2.22 -13.74
C GLU A 515 -5.98 2.60 -14.68
N ALA A 516 -5.79 3.60 -15.55
CA ALA A 516 -6.83 4.00 -16.49
C ALA A 516 -7.18 2.87 -17.48
N ARG A 517 -6.19 2.11 -17.95
CA ARG A 517 -6.38 0.95 -18.85
C ARG A 517 -7.04 -0.21 -18.13
N GLU A 518 -6.66 -0.48 -16.89
CA GLU A 518 -7.30 -1.52 -16.07
C GLU A 518 -8.78 -1.21 -15.85
N GLN A 519 -9.09 0.02 -15.43
CA GLN A 519 -10.47 0.44 -15.19
C GLN A 519 -11.29 0.47 -16.49
N LEU A 520 -10.68 0.89 -17.61
CA LEU A 520 -11.30 0.83 -18.92
C LEU A 520 -11.64 -0.62 -19.29
N ALA A 521 -10.70 -1.57 -19.14
CA ALA A 521 -10.93 -2.97 -19.49
C ALA A 521 -12.06 -3.60 -18.65
N GLN A 522 -12.09 -3.31 -17.34
CA GLN A 522 -13.15 -3.78 -16.45
C GLN A 522 -14.51 -3.16 -16.78
N GLY A 523 -14.56 -1.83 -17.01
CA GLY A 523 -15.78 -1.11 -17.36
C GLY A 523 -16.30 -1.44 -18.77
N ALA A 524 -15.40 -1.67 -19.74
CA ALA A 524 -15.76 -2.00 -21.12
C ALA A 524 -16.58 -3.28 -21.19
N LEU A 525 -16.23 -4.32 -20.42
CA LEU A 525 -17.02 -5.56 -20.37
C LEU A 525 -18.46 -5.31 -19.89
N GLN A 526 -18.66 -4.44 -18.91
CA GLN A 526 -19.99 -4.08 -18.43
C GLN A 526 -20.81 -3.42 -19.55
N VAL A 527 -20.20 -2.50 -20.31
CA VAL A 527 -20.84 -1.80 -21.42
C VAL A 527 -21.14 -2.74 -22.60
N ILE A 528 -20.20 -3.63 -22.96
CA ILE A 528 -20.32 -4.59 -24.06
C ILE A 528 -21.53 -5.51 -23.83
N PHE A 529 -21.74 -6.00 -22.61
CA PHE A 529 -22.84 -6.91 -22.29
C PHE A 529 -24.13 -6.22 -21.83
N ALA A 530 -24.14 -4.90 -21.65
CA ALA A 530 -25.34 -4.17 -21.27
C ALA A 530 -26.39 -4.20 -22.39
N GLN A 531 -27.60 -4.67 -22.11
CA GLN A 531 -28.67 -4.76 -23.13
C GLN A 531 -29.12 -3.38 -23.65
N SER A 532 -29.04 -2.34 -22.81
CA SER A 532 -29.50 -0.98 -23.11
C SER A 532 -28.54 -0.13 -23.96
N VAL A 533 -27.33 -0.63 -24.25
CA VAL A 533 -26.30 0.13 -24.96
C VAL A 533 -26.29 -0.22 -26.45
N ALA A 534 -26.21 0.79 -27.31
CA ALA A 534 -26.17 0.64 -28.76
C ALA A 534 -24.92 -0.10 -29.25
N LEU A 535 -25.05 -0.87 -30.34
CA LEU A 535 -23.99 -1.75 -30.86
C LEU A 535 -22.71 -1.00 -31.25
N ASN A 536 -22.82 0.18 -31.84
CA ASN A 536 -21.68 1.03 -32.21
C ASN A 536 -20.85 1.42 -30.98
N VAL A 537 -21.51 1.77 -29.87
CA VAL A 537 -20.83 2.14 -28.61
C VAL A 537 -20.13 0.94 -28.01
N LYS A 538 -20.78 -0.23 -28.04
CA LYS A 538 -20.16 -1.49 -27.58
C LYS A 538 -18.90 -1.82 -28.37
N GLN A 539 -18.97 -1.67 -29.69
CA GLN A 539 -17.82 -1.91 -30.57
C GLN A 539 -16.69 -0.92 -30.28
N GLU A 540 -17.00 0.36 -30.11
CA GLU A 540 -16.00 1.39 -29.80
C GLU A 540 -15.31 1.14 -28.46
N TYR A 541 -16.06 0.72 -27.44
CA TYR A 541 -15.50 0.30 -26.16
C TYR A 541 -14.59 -0.92 -26.30
N TYR A 542 -15.02 -1.92 -27.07
CA TYR A 542 -14.23 -3.12 -27.33
C TYR A 542 -12.91 -2.77 -28.01
N ASP A 543 -12.97 -2.04 -29.13
CA ASP A 543 -11.80 -1.69 -29.93
C ASP A 543 -10.81 -0.83 -29.14
N PHE A 544 -11.33 0.17 -28.40
CA PHE A 544 -10.48 1.05 -27.60
C PHE A 544 -9.84 0.32 -26.42
N ALA A 545 -10.60 -0.49 -25.68
CA ALA A 545 -10.06 -1.27 -24.56
C ALA A 545 -9.02 -2.30 -25.05
N PHE A 546 -9.28 -2.99 -26.15
CA PHE A 546 -8.34 -3.94 -26.76
C PHE A 546 -7.03 -3.25 -27.17
N ALA A 547 -7.11 -2.13 -27.88
CA ALA A 547 -5.92 -1.37 -28.31
C ALA A 547 -5.10 -0.86 -27.12
N GLU A 548 -5.76 -0.41 -26.06
CA GLU A 548 -5.08 0.06 -24.84
C GLU A 548 -4.45 -1.08 -24.04
N LEU A 549 -5.11 -2.24 -23.92
CA LEU A 549 -4.52 -3.43 -23.31
C LEU A 549 -3.30 -3.92 -24.10
N GLN A 550 -3.30 -3.85 -25.43
CA GLN A 550 -2.11 -4.14 -26.25
C GLN A 550 -0.96 -3.18 -25.95
N ARG A 551 -1.24 -1.88 -25.81
CA ARG A 551 -0.23 -0.89 -25.37
C ARG A 551 0.30 -1.22 -23.99
N GLN A 552 -0.57 -1.59 -23.05
CA GLN A 552 -0.14 -2.01 -21.71
C GLN A 552 0.79 -3.23 -21.75
N LEU A 553 0.48 -4.23 -22.56
CA LEU A 553 1.35 -5.41 -22.71
C LEU A 553 2.68 -5.09 -23.38
N THR A 554 2.71 -4.07 -24.25
CA THR A 554 3.96 -3.55 -24.82
C THR A 554 4.81 -2.86 -23.76
N ASP A 555 4.19 -2.08 -22.87
CA ASP A 555 4.86 -1.39 -21.76
C ASP A 555 5.30 -2.34 -20.63
N THR A 556 4.56 -3.44 -20.43
CA THR A 556 4.76 -4.43 -19.34
C THR A 556 4.69 -5.88 -19.83
N PRO A 557 5.63 -6.34 -20.67
CA PRO A 557 5.54 -7.66 -21.30
C PRO A 557 5.73 -8.83 -20.33
N PHE A 558 6.26 -8.58 -19.14
CA PHE A 558 6.53 -9.61 -18.12
C PHE A 558 5.59 -9.56 -16.92
N ASP A 559 4.54 -8.75 -16.96
CA ASP A 559 3.58 -8.66 -15.85
C ASP A 559 2.41 -9.64 -16.07
N ALA A 560 2.38 -10.71 -15.26
CA ALA A 560 1.35 -11.75 -15.33
C ALA A 560 -0.08 -11.17 -15.24
N ARG A 561 -0.27 -10.07 -14.51
CA ARG A 561 -1.59 -9.45 -14.30
C ARG A 561 -2.17 -8.89 -15.60
N TYR A 562 -1.36 -8.24 -16.43
CA TYR A 562 -1.85 -7.65 -17.68
C TYR A 562 -2.08 -8.70 -18.77
N HIS A 563 -1.29 -9.78 -18.78
CA HIS A 563 -1.56 -10.95 -19.62
C HIS A 563 -2.87 -11.63 -19.23
N LEU A 564 -3.11 -11.79 -17.92
CA LEU A 564 -4.39 -12.28 -17.40
C LEU A 564 -5.55 -11.38 -17.83
N PHE A 565 -5.43 -10.05 -17.66
CA PHE A 565 -6.50 -9.11 -18.03
C PHE A 565 -6.83 -9.16 -19.52
N MET A 566 -5.83 -9.18 -20.40
CA MET A 566 -6.05 -9.31 -21.85
C MET A 566 -6.72 -10.63 -22.19
N GLY A 567 -6.19 -11.73 -21.64
CA GLY A 567 -6.75 -13.07 -21.82
C GLY A 567 -8.20 -13.18 -21.37
N SER A 568 -8.51 -12.73 -20.15
CA SER A 568 -9.87 -12.75 -19.61
C SER A 568 -10.82 -11.80 -20.36
N PHE A 569 -10.34 -10.63 -20.81
CA PHE A 569 -11.13 -9.73 -21.64
C PHE A 569 -11.56 -10.40 -22.97
N LEU A 570 -10.60 -11.03 -23.65
CA LEU A 570 -10.84 -11.74 -24.91
C LEU A 570 -11.70 -12.99 -24.73
N ASN A 571 -11.45 -13.78 -23.67
CA ASN A 571 -12.23 -14.97 -23.33
C ASN A 571 -13.71 -14.61 -23.10
N ARG A 572 -13.98 -13.55 -22.33
CA ARG A 572 -15.34 -13.06 -22.10
C ARG A 572 -15.98 -12.53 -23.38
N ALA A 573 -15.23 -11.82 -24.20
CA ALA A 573 -15.66 -11.38 -25.53
C ALA A 573 -15.81 -12.54 -26.55
N ARG A 574 -15.66 -13.79 -26.11
CA ARG A 574 -15.77 -15.03 -26.91
C ARG A 574 -14.72 -15.17 -28.01
N ASN A 575 -13.64 -14.41 -27.93
CA ASN A 575 -12.50 -14.54 -28.82
C ASN A 575 -11.45 -15.48 -28.18
N TYR A 576 -11.81 -16.77 -28.09
CA TYR A 576 -11.05 -17.77 -27.34
C TYR A 576 -9.66 -18.01 -27.93
N ASP A 577 -9.54 -18.06 -29.25
CA ASP A 577 -8.25 -18.26 -29.93
C ASP A 577 -7.26 -17.14 -29.66
N ALA A 578 -7.72 -15.89 -29.64
CA ALA A 578 -6.87 -14.76 -29.30
C ALA A 578 -6.57 -14.70 -27.79
N ALA A 579 -7.46 -15.21 -26.93
CA ALA A 579 -7.27 -15.20 -25.47
C ALA A 579 -6.16 -16.14 -25.01
N LEU A 580 -6.06 -17.34 -25.60
CA LEU A 580 -5.20 -18.41 -25.13
C LEU A 580 -3.72 -18.03 -25.02
N PRO A 581 -3.06 -17.39 -26.03
CA PRO A 581 -1.66 -17.03 -25.91
C PRO A 581 -1.35 -16.12 -24.72
N PHE A 582 -2.26 -15.20 -24.38
CA PHE A 582 -2.09 -14.32 -23.23
C PHE A 582 -2.29 -15.06 -21.91
N LEU A 583 -3.29 -15.95 -21.81
CA LEU A 583 -3.50 -16.76 -20.61
C LEU A 583 -2.37 -17.78 -20.39
N GLU A 584 -1.87 -18.40 -21.45
CA GLU A 584 -0.70 -19.28 -21.43
C GLU A 584 0.54 -18.51 -20.94
N LYS A 585 0.75 -17.28 -21.43
CA LYS A 585 1.83 -16.42 -20.95
C LYS A 585 1.64 -15.99 -19.49
N ALA A 586 0.41 -15.72 -19.06
CA ALA A 586 0.12 -15.40 -17.66
C ALA A 586 0.47 -16.57 -16.72
N VAL A 587 0.14 -17.81 -17.12
CA VAL A 587 0.55 -19.03 -16.39
C VAL A 587 2.06 -19.21 -16.42
N GLU A 588 2.73 -18.97 -17.55
CA GLU A 588 4.20 -19.03 -17.63
C GLU A 588 4.88 -18.07 -16.62
N LEU A 589 4.33 -16.86 -16.47
CA LEU A 589 4.84 -15.85 -15.53
C LEU A 589 4.41 -16.08 -14.07
N SER A 590 3.37 -16.88 -13.83
CA SER A 590 2.85 -17.21 -12.50
C SER A 590 2.35 -18.65 -12.44
N PRO A 591 3.27 -19.64 -12.46
CA PRO A 591 2.94 -21.03 -12.74
C PRO A 591 2.15 -21.72 -11.62
N SER A 592 2.20 -21.19 -10.41
CA SER A 592 1.57 -21.78 -9.23
C SER A 592 0.31 -21.04 -8.77
N LYS A 593 -0.09 -19.98 -9.47
CA LYS A 593 -1.25 -19.17 -9.07
C LYS A 593 -2.54 -19.72 -9.65
N GLN A 594 -3.32 -20.39 -8.81
CA GLN A 594 -4.49 -21.14 -9.26
C GLN A 594 -5.53 -20.25 -9.97
N THR A 595 -5.71 -19.00 -9.55
CA THR A 595 -6.67 -18.07 -10.19
C THR A 595 -6.34 -17.79 -11.66
N ILE A 596 -5.05 -17.73 -12.03
CA ILE A 596 -4.63 -17.58 -13.43
C ILE A 596 -4.84 -18.89 -14.19
N ILE A 597 -4.52 -20.02 -13.56
CA ILE A 597 -4.71 -21.35 -14.15
C ILE A 597 -6.21 -21.65 -14.39
N PHE A 598 -7.10 -21.19 -13.52
CA PHE A 598 -8.55 -21.32 -13.67
C PHE A 598 -9.05 -20.59 -14.92
N GLU A 599 -8.58 -19.36 -15.16
CA GLU A 599 -8.96 -18.59 -16.34
C GLU A 599 -8.47 -19.26 -17.64
N LEU A 600 -7.25 -19.84 -17.64
CA LEU A 600 -6.77 -20.64 -18.77
C LEU A 600 -7.63 -21.90 -18.98
N GLY A 601 -7.92 -22.65 -17.93
CA GLY A 601 -8.78 -23.84 -17.99
C GLY A 601 -10.18 -23.52 -18.49
N SER A 602 -10.76 -22.41 -18.04
CA SER A 602 -12.06 -21.90 -18.52
C SER A 602 -12.01 -21.53 -20.00
N ALA A 603 -10.95 -20.87 -20.46
CA ALA A 603 -10.79 -20.55 -21.88
C ALA A 603 -10.69 -21.80 -22.76
N TYR A 604 -9.98 -22.85 -22.32
CA TYR A 604 -9.96 -24.14 -23.02
C TYR A 604 -11.35 -24.80 -23.06
N LEU A 605 -12.12 -24.79 -21.96
CA LEU A 605 -13.51 -25.30 -21.96
C LEU A 605 -14.39 -24.52 -22.94
N ASN A 606 -14.33 -23.20 -22.91
CA ASN A 606 -15.15 -22.35 -23.77
C ASN A 606 -14.82 -22.54 -25.26
N LYS A 607 -13.55 -22.84 -25.58
CA LYS A 607 -13.11 -23.22 -26.94
C LYS A 607 -13.55 -24.64 -27.33
N GLY A 608 -13.86 -25.49 -26.35
CA GLY A 608 -14.16 -26.91 -26.56
C GLY A 608 -12.94 -27.83 -26.50
N ASP A 609 -11.76 -27.33 -26.10
CA ASP A 609 -10.56 -28.15 -25.87
C ASP A 609 -10.62 -28.78 -24.47
N THR A 610 -11.56 -29.71 -24.29
CA THR A 610 -11.87 -30.32 -23.01
C THR A 610 -10.68 -31.09 -22.42
N ALA A 611 -9.86 -31.71 -23.25
CA ALA A 611 -8.70 -32.48 -22.79
C ALA A 611 -7.67 -31.56 -22.09
N LYS A 612 -7.33 -30.42 -22.71
CA LYS A 612 -6.42 -29.45 -22.08
C LYS A 612 -7.05 -28.81 -20.85
N ALA A 613 -8.32 -28.44 -20.92
CA ALA A 613 -9.03 -27.87 -19.78
C ALA A 613 -8.96 -28.77 -18.54
N LEU A 614 -9.25 -30.06 -18.68
CA LEU A 614 -9.18 -31.01 -17.56
C LEU A 614 -7.77 -31.14 -17.01
N ALA A 615 -6.75 -31.23 -17.87
CA ALA A 615 -5.36 -31.31 -17.43
C ALA A 615 -4.93 -30.05 -16.67
N THR A 616 -5.27 -28.87 -17.19
CA THR A 616 -4.96 -27.57 -16.58
C THR A 616 -5.65 -27.39 -15.23
N LEU A 617 -6.93 -27.72 -15.13
CA LEU A 617 -7.70 -27.57 -13.88
C LEU A 617 -7.36 -28.63 -12.84
N LYS A 618 -7.02 -29.86 -13.27
CA LYS A 618 -6.46 -30.89 -12.39
C LYS A 618 -5.17 -30.40 -11.75
N HIS A 619 -4.26 -29.82 -12.54
CA HIS A 619 -3.03 -29.25 -12.01
C HIS A 619 -3.32 -28.15 -10.97
N ALA A 620 -4.26 -27.25 -11.26
CA ALA A 620 -4.64 -26.19 -10.31
C ALA A 620 -5.17 -26.74 -8.98
N PHE A 621 -5.93 -27.84 -9.01
CA PHE A 621 -6.40 -28.54 -7.82
C PHE A 621 -5.25 -29.23 -7.05
N GLU A 622 -4.33 -29.89 -7.75
CA GLU A 622 -3.17 -30.58 -7.16
C GLU A 622 -2.16 -29.63 -6.49
N LEU A 623 -2.13 -28.36 -6.89
CA LEU A 623 -1.29 -27.34 -6.24
C LEU A 623 -1.69 -27.09 -4.78
N GLU A 624 -2.99 -27.20 -4.44
CA GLU A 624 -3.49 -27.09 -3.07
C GLU A 624 -4.88 -27.74 -2.95
N GLU A 625 -4.92 -29.01 -2.53
CA GLU A 625 -6.15 -29.82 -2.51
C GLU A 625 -7.18 -29.36 -1.46
N ASN A 626 -6.76 -28.56 -0.47
CA ASN A 626 -7.66 -27.96 0.52
C ASN A 626 -8.37 -26.72 -0.03
N PHE A 627 -7.94 -26.20 -1.18
CA PHE A 627 -8.61 -25.09 -1.83
C PHE A 627 -9.92 -25.56 -2.48
N LYS A 628 -11.02 -25.40 -1.72
CA LYS A 628 -12.36 -25.85 -2.14
C LYS A 628 -12.80 -25.29 -3.49
N GLU A 629 -12.39 -24.07 -3.82
CA GLU A 629 -12.69 -23.44 -5.12
C GLU A 629 -12.03 -24.19 -6.29
N ALA A 630 -10.75 -24.57 -6.15
CA ALA A 630 -10.05 -25.35 -7.18
C ALA A 630 -10.74 -26.70 -7.42
N ARG A 631 -11.17 -27.34 -6.33
CA ARG A 631 -11.95 -28.59 -6.35
C ARG A 631 -13.27 -28.43 -7.09
N ILE A 632 -14.03 -27.36 -6.81
CA ILE A 632 -15.31 -27.09 -7.48
C ILE A 632 -15.08 -26.81 -8.98
N ILE A 633 -14.12 -25.97 -9.33
CA ILE A 633 -13.84 -25.63 -10.74
C ILE A 633 -13.41 -26.87 -11.53
N TYR A 634 -12.56 -27.72 -10.96
CA TYR A 634 -12.16 -28.97 -11.61
C TYR A 634 -13.33 -29.96 -11.73
N ALA A 635 -14.17 -30.10 -10.71
CA ALA A 635 -15.38 -30.93 -10.77
C ALA A 635 -16.37 -30.44 -11.85
N VAL A 636 -16.59 -29.14 -11.94
CA VAL A 636 -17.44 -28.51 -12.97
C VAL A 636 -16.93 -28.84 -14.37
N ALA A 637 -15.61 -28.78 -14.58
CA ALA A 637 -15.00 -29.16 -15.85
C ALA A 637 -15.23 -30.65 -16.18
N LEU A 638 -15.12 -31.55 -15.20
CA LEU A 638 -15.41 -32.98 -15.35
C LEU A 638 -16.89 -33.24 -15.69
N ILE A 639 -17.82 -32.46 -15.14
CA ILE A 639 -19.25 -32.56 -15.46
C ILE A 639 -19.50 -32.15 -16.92
N TYR A 640 -18.91 -31.02 -17.36
CA TYR A 640 -19.01 -30.59 -18.77
C TYR A 640 -18.37 -31.59 -19.72
N SER A 641 -17.31 -32.30 -19.30
CA SER A 641 -16.69 -33.39 -20.05
C SER A 641 -17.44 -34.72 -19.96
N LYS A 642 -18.56 -34.78 -19.23
CA LYS A 642 -19.37 -35.98 -18.95
C LYS A 642 -18.66 -37.08 -18.14
N ASP A 643 -17.55 -36.77 -17.47
CA ASP A 643 -16.91 -37.67 -16.51
C ASP A 643 -17.55 -37.49 -15.12
N PHE A 644 -18.79 -37.94 -15.01
CA PHE A 644 -19.57 -37.79 -13.79
C PHE A 644 -18.99 -38.56 -12.60
N LYS A 645 -18.34 -39.71 -12.85
CA LYS A 645 -17.79 -40.56 -11.78
C LYS A 645 -16.64 -39.85 -11.07
N SER A 646 -15.72 -39.26 -11.83
CA SER A 646 -14.61 -38.49 -11.27
C SER A 646 -15.12 -37.22 -10.60
N ALA A 647 -16.10 -36.54 -11.19
CA ALA A 647 -16.74 -35.36 -10.59
C ALA A 647 -17.37 -35.68 -9.23
N ASP A 648 -18.20 -36.74 -9.16
CA ASP A 648 -18.87 -37.16 -7.92
C ASP A 648 -17.83 -37.53 -6.83
N THR A 649 -16.74 -38.19 -7.22
CA THR A 649 -15.63 -38.52 -6.31
C THR A 649 -14.96 -37.27 -5.75
N LEU A 650 -14.70 -36.29 -6.60
CA LEU A 650 -14.05 -35.04 -6.22
C LEU A 650 -14.94 -34.16 -5.33
N LEU A 651 -16.25 -34.20 -5.56
CA LEU A 651 -17.27 -33.47 -4.79
C LEU A 651 -17.68 -34.16 -3.49
N ALA A 652 -17.42 -35.46 -3.32
CA ALA A 652 -17.82 -36.21 -2.13
C ALA A 652 -17.45 -35.52 -0.79
N PRO A 653 -16.26 -34.90 -0.62
CA PRO A 653 -15.91 -34.19 0.61
C PRO A 653 -16.68 -32.89 0.87
N LEU A 654 -17.45 -32.39 -0.10
CA LEU A 654 -18.31 -31.21 0.07
C LEU A 654 -19.73 -31.58 0.51
N VAL A 655 -20.11 -32.86 0.48
CA VAL A 655 -21.44 -33.33 0.90
C VAL A 655 -21.69 -33.00 2.37
N GLY A 656 -22.88 -32.49 2.68
CA GLY A 656 -23.25 -32.02 4.01
C GLY A 656 -22.73 -30.63 4.36
N THR A 657 -22.03 -29.95 3.44
CA THR A 657 -21.63 -28.55 3.59
C THR A 657 -22.47 -27.65 2.69
N SER A 658 -22.46 -26.33 2.93
CA SER A 658 -23.14 -25.36 2.07
C SER A 658 -22.61 -25.34 0.62
N LEU A 659 -21.44 -25.92 0.36
CA LEU A 659 -20.84 -25.99 -0.97
C LEU A 659 -21.32 -27.20 -1.78
N GLU A 660 -22.06 -28.15 -1.18
CA GLU A 660 -22.66 -29.28 -1.90
C GLU A 660 -23.56 -28.80 -3.06
N PHE A 661 -24.24 -27.67 -2.86
CA PHE A 661 -25.19 -27.08 -3.79
C PHE A 661 -24.70 -25.75 -4.37
N ASP A 662 -23.39 -25.59 -4.55
CA ASP A 662 -22.80 -24.45 -5.30
C ASP A 662 -23.48 -24.31 -6.67
N ASP A 663 -23.87 -23.09 -7.02
CA ASP A 663 -24.64 -22.81 -8.24
C ASP A 663 -23.94 -23.29 -9.50
N ARG A 664 -22.61 -23.27 -9.55
CA ARG A 664 -21.84 -23.71 -10.73
C ARG A 664 -21.92 -25.22 -10.91
N ILE A 665 -21.97 -25.99 -9.81
CA ILE A 665 -22.16 -27.44 -9.85
C ILE A 665 -23.57 -27.75 -10.37
N VAL A 666 -24.59 -27.09 -9.80
CA VAL A 666 -25.99 -27.26 -10.20
C VAL A 666 -26.17 -26.92 -11.67
N GLN A 667 -25.64 -25.78 -12.11
CA GLN A 667 -25.68 -25.34 -13.51
C GLN A 667 -24.98 -26.34 -14.44
N ALA A 668 -23.81 -26.85 -14.06
CA ALA A 668 -23.07 -27.83 -14.85
C ALA A 668 -23.85 -29.14 -15.05
N TYR A 669 -24.43 -29.71 -13.98
CA TYR A 669 -25.26 -30.93 -14.11
C TYR A 669 -26.54 -30.67 -14.90
N ASN A 670 -27.14 -29.48 -14.75
CA ASN A 670 -28.32 -29.10 -15.51
C ASN A 670 -28.00 -29.02 -17.01
N ALA A 671 -26.90 -28.36 -17.37
CA ALA A 671 -26.41 -28.28 -18.75
C ALA A 671 -26.04 -29.66 -19.33
N ALA A 672 -25.54 -30.57 -18.48
CA ALA A 672 -25.26 -31.96 -18.84
C ALA A 672 -26.52 -32.86 -18.92
N GLY A 673 -27.72 -32.32 -18.67
CA GLY A 673 -29.00 -33.05 -18.72
C GLY A 673 -29.24 -34.00 -17.54
N ARG A 674 -28.47 -33.87 -16.45
CA ARG A 674 -28.58 -34.71 -15.25
C ARG A 674 -29.63 -34.18 -14.28
N PHE A 675 -30.87 -34.03 -14.77
CA PHE A 675 -31.94 -33.36 -14.02
C PHE A 675 -32.29 -34.03 -12.69
N THR A 676 -32.19 -35.36 -12.57
CA THR A 676 -32.42 -36.06 -11.30
C THR A 676 -31.40 -35.65 -10.23
N THR A 677 -30.13 -35.50 -10.60
CA THR A 677 -29.07 -35.03 -9.69
C THR A 677 -29.35 -33.57 -9.29
N VAL A 678 -29.71 -32.72 -10.25
CA VAL A 678 -30.06 -31.30 -10.02
C VAL A 678 -31.23 -31.16 -9.06
N ILE A 679 -32.32 -31.90 -9.29
CA ILE A 679 -33.50 -31.94 -8.41
C ILE A 679 -33.07 -32.35 -7.00
N GLY A 680 -32.29 -33.44 -6.84
CA GLY A 680 -31.86 -33.90 -5.51
C GLY A 680 -30.99 -32.88 -4.77
N LEU A 681 -30.10 -32.18 -5.48
CA LEU A 681 -29.28 -31.10 -4.90
C LEU A 681 -30.15 -29.90 -4.46
N LEU A 682 -31.10 -29.50 -5.30
CA LEU A 682 -31.98 -28.36 -5.02
C LEU A 682 -33.01 -28.67 -3.93
N GLU A 683 -33.55 -29.89 -3.86
CA GLU A 683 -34.41 -30.34 -2.76
C GLU A 683 -33.66 -30.27 -1.42
N LYS A 684 -32.40 -30.73 -1.38
CA LYS A 684 -31.54 -30.58 -0.19
C LYS A 684 -31.29 -29.11 0.15
N ARG A 685 -31.03 -28.25 -0.83
CA ARG A 685 -30.83 -26.80 -0.62
C ARG A 685 -32.07 -26.14 -0.03
N VAL A 686 -33.25 -26.43 -0.57
CA VAL A 686 -34.54 -25.93 -0.06
C VAL A 686 -34.85 -26.51 1.33
N ALA A 687 -34.45 -27.75 1.62
CA ALA A 687 -34.59 -28.29 2.96
C ALA A 687 -33.67 -27.60 3.99
N HIS A 688 -32.49 -27.15 3.55
CA HIS A 688 -31.54 -26.41 4.37
C HIS A 688 -31.97 -24.95 4.60
N ASP A 689 -32.49 -24.28 3.58
CA ASP A 689 -33.11 -22.95 3.67
C ASP A 689 -34.49 -22.96 3.00
N THR A 690 -35.51 -23.13 3.82
CA THR A 690 -36.89 -23.24 3.35
C THR A 690 -37.41 -21.95 2.76
N LEU A 691 -36.76 -20.81 2.96
CA LEU A 691 -37.19 -19.51 2.44
C LEU A 691 -36.26 -18.95 1.36
N ASP A 692 -35.36 -19.76 0.78
CA ASP A 692 -34.57 -19.37 -0.39
C ASP A 692 -35.46 -19.39 -1.67
N PRO A 693 -35.90 -18.22 -2.19
CA PRO A 693 -36.74 -18.19 -3.37
C PRO A 693 -35.99 -18.64 -4.62
N GLN A 694 -34.69 -18.35 -4.71
CA GLN A 694 -33.87 -18.69 -5.88
C GLN A 694 -33.72 -20.20 -6.01
N ALA A 695 -33.47 -20.91 -4.92
CA ALA A 695 -33.43 -22.37 -4.89
C ALA A 695 -34.78 -23.00 -5.27
N ARG A 696 -35.90 -22.44 -4.80
CA ARG A 696 -37.24 -22.94 -5.12
C ARG A 696 -37.61 -22.72 -6.59
N PHE A 697 -37.31 -21.55 -7.16
CA PHE A 697 -37.49 -21.29 -8.60
C PHE A 697 -36.59 -22.19 -9.44
N ALA A 698 -35.32 -22.37 -9.05
CA ALA A 698 -34.42 -23.30 -9.72
C ALA A 698 -34.95 -24.75 -9.65
N LEU A 699 -35.51 -25.17 -8.51
CA LEU A 699 -36.08 -26.51 -8.33
C LEU A 699 -37.30 -26.72 -9.24
N ALA A 700 -38.19 -25.73 -9.31
CA ALA A 700 -39.32 -25.75 -10.23
C ALA A 700 -38.86 -25.83 -11.70
N GLY A 701 -37.85 -25.03 -12.08
CA GLY A 701 -37.23 -25.07 -13.41
C GLY A 701 -36.56 -26.42 -13.72
N ALA A 702 -35.91 -27.04 -12.74
CA ALA A 702 -35.31 -28.37 -12.88
C ALA A 702 -36.38 -29.47 -13.06
N HIS A 703 -37.49 -29.42 -12.31
CA HIS A 703 -38.62 -30.31 -12.53
C HIS A 703 -39.25 -30.13 -13.90
N LEU A 704 -39.40 -28.88 -14.36
CA LEU A 704 -39.93 -28.57 -15.69
C LEU A 704 -39.01 -29.14 -16.79
N SER A 705 -37.70 -28.94 -16.66
CA SER A 705 -36.68 -29.48 -17.58
C SER A 705 -36.65 -31.01 -17.59
N ALA A 706 -36.96 -31.65 -16.45
CA ALA A 706 -37.14 -33.09 -16.33
C ALA A 706 -38.50 -33.62 -16.85
N GLY A 707 -39.37 -32.75 -17.40
CA GLY A 707 -40.71 -33.11 -17.87
C GLY A 707 -41.77 -33.23 -16.77
N ASN A 708 -41.42 -32.99 -15.51
CA ASN A 708 -42.30 -33.12 -14.34
C ASN A 708 -43.14 -31.85 -14.10
N ARG A 709 -43.96 -31.45 -15.07
CA ARG A 709 -44.76 -30.20 -15.03
C ARG A 709 -45.61 -30.05 -13.76
N ALA A 710 -46.27 -31.12 -13.31
CA ALA A 710 -47.11 -31.08 -12.11
C ALA A 710 -46.30 -30.75 -10.84
N LYS A 711 -45.09 -31.31 -10.70
CA LYS A 711 -44.20 -31.00 -9.58
C LYS A 711 -43.67 -29.57 -9.67
N ALA A 712 -43.30 -29.09 -10.87
CA ALA A 712 -42.88 -27.71 -11.06
C ALA A 712 -43.96 -26.71 -10.59
N VAL A 713 -45.21 -26.91 -11.00
CA VAL A 713 -46.34 -26.09 -10.55
C VAL A 713 -46.56 -26.20 -9.04
N SER A 714 -46.45 -27.40 -8.46
CA SER A 714 -46.59 -27.61 -7.02
C SER A 714 -45.53 -26.84 -6.22
N VAL A 715 -44.27 -26.87 -6.66
CA VAL A 715 -43.17 -26.12 -6.02
C VAL A 715 -43.41 -24.62 -6.11
N LEU A 716 -43.85 -24.11 -7.27
CA LEU A 716 -44.18 -22.68 -7.44
C LEU A 716 -45.36 -22.25 -6.59
N ALA A 717 -46.42 -23.07 -6.50
CA ALA A 717 -47.59 -22.77 -5.68
C ALA A 717 -47.22 -22.72 -4.19
N GLN A 718 -46.35 -23.64 -3.75
CA GLN A 718 -45.81 -23.63 -2.39
C GLN A 718 -44.91 -22.41 -2.15
N THR A 719 -44.15 -21.97 -3.16
CA THR A 719 -43.32 -20.76 -3.10
C THR A 719 -44.18 -19.50 -2.96
N ALA A 720 -45.25 -19.37 -3.74
CA ALA A 720 -46.19 -18.26 -3.65
C ALA A 720 -46.87 -18.18 -2.26
N LYS A 721 -47.08 -19.33 -1.62
CA LYS A 721 -47.68 -19.43 -0.29
C LYS A 721 -46.68 -19.08 0.82
N ASP A 722 -45.47 -19.64 0.78
CA ASP A 722 -44.48 -19.48 1.85
C ASP A 722 -43.71 -18.16 1.75
N ILE A 723 -43.60 -17.58 0.54
CA ILE A 723 -42.87 -16.34 0.26
C ILE A 723 -43.81 -15.36 -0.47
N PRO A 724 -44.70 -14.65 0.25
CA PRO A 724 -45.71 -13.78 -0.37
C PRO A 724 -45.14 -12.70 -1.30
N SER A 725 -43.91 -12.23 -1.07
CA SER A 725 -43.23 -11.26 -1.93
C SER A 725 -42.88 -11.78 -3.33
N GLN A 726 -42.84 -13.11 -3.50
CA GLN A 726 -42.54 -13.76 -4.79
C GLN A 726 -43.80 -14.32 -5.46
N LYS A 727 -44.98 -14.07 -4.87
CA LYS A 727 -46.25 -14.60 -5.36
C LYS A 727 -46.52 -14.22 -6.82
N ASP A 728 -46.37 -12.94 -7.17
CA ASP A 728 -46.67 -12.47 -8.54
C ASP A 728 -45.79 -13.16 -9.59
N GLN A 729 -44.51 -13.38 -9.26
CA GLN A 729 -43.56 -14.08 -10.12
C GLN A 729 -43.89 -15.58 -10.23
N ALA A 730 -44.20 -16.23 -9.11
CA ALA A 730 -44.60 -17.64 -9.11
C ALA A 730 -45.92 -17.87 -9.86
N ASP A 731 -46.93 -17.02 -9.66
CA ASP A 731 -48.22 -17.08 -10.35
C ASP A 731 -48.09 -16.79 -11.85
N TYR A 732 -47.13 -15.94 -12.26
CA TYR A 732 -46.75 -15.79 -13.67
C TYR A 732 -46.24 -17.12 -14.26
N TYR A 733 -45.22 -17.74 -13.66
CA TYR A 733 -44.66 -18.99 -14.17
C TYR A 733 -45.65 -20.15 -14.15
N ILE A 734 -46.51 -20.25 -13.13
CA ILE A 734 -47.57 -21.27 -13.07
C ILE A 734 -48.50 -21.16 -14.28
N ARG A 735 -48.99 -19.95 -14.59
CA ARG A 735 -49.89 -19.70 -15.73
C ARG A 735 -49.24 -20.09 -17.05
N GLU A 736 -47.99 -19.73 -17.24
CA GLU A 736 -47.21 -20.06 -18.44
C GLU A 736 -47.01 -21.57 -18.60
N ILE A 737 -46.63 -22.28 -17.53
CA ILE A 737 -46.46 -23.75 -17.55
C ILE A 737 -47.78 -24.47 -17.84
N GLN A 738 -48.89 -24.00 -17.25
CA GLN A 738 -50.23 -24.55 -17.48
C GLN A 738 -50.72 -24.29 -18.92
N ALA A 739 -50.32 -23.17 -19.52
CA ALA A 739 -50.58 -22.86 -20.93
C ALA A 739 -49.73 -23.69 -21.91
N GLY A 740 -48.97 -24.69 -21.43
CA GLY A 740 -48.13 -25.55 -22.25
C GLY A 740 -46.74 -24.97 -22.58
N ARG A 741 -46.45 -23.74 -22.13
CA ARG A 741 -45.15 -23.09 -22.37
C ARG A 741 -44.09 -23.61 -21.39
N ASN A 742 -42.82 -23.33 -21.72
CA ASN A 742 -41.66 -23.56 -20.86
C ASN A 742 -40.99 -22.20 -20.63
N PRO A 743 -41.59 -21.34 -19.78
CA PRO A 743 -41.14 -19.97 -19.54
C PRO A 743 -39.79 -19.90 -18.83
#